data_AF-A0A3D3VTE0-F1
#
_entry.id   AF-A0A3D3VTE0-F1
#
_cell.length_a   1.000
_cell.length_b   1.000
_cell.length_c   1.000
_cell.angle_alpha   90.00
_cell.angle_beta   90.00
_cell.angle_gamma   90.00
#
_symmetry.space_group_name_H-M   'P 1'
#
loop_
_entity.id
_entity.type
_entity.pdbx_description
1 polymer ?
#
loop_
_entity_poly.entity_id
_entity_poly.type
_entity_poly.pdbx_seq_one_letter_code
_entity_poly.pdbx_strand_id
1 'polypeptide(L)'
;MDGSGNLPNRDLPLSDNAMRVLEERYLFKDGDSKIIETPDEMFWRVARFVATAEEDPSDDTIVKMFHDIMARLDFLPNSPTLMNAGRQGGQLAACFVLPVEDSMEGIFDSLKHMALIHKSGGGTGYNFSKLRPKGDKVSSTNGIASGPISFMGMFDHATEVVMQGGMRRGANMGILDADHPDIFDFIRAKTEEGKLQNFNISVGTSDNFMRAVENDDYWDLLNPRSREVVRTVKARELFRLICEMAWKTGDPGMVFLDKMNKDNALAHLGAITSTNPCVSGDSLIHTVEGPKPARDLCGRRIDLLLNGKRVSSSEAGFFKTGEKPVFRLETREGFSIRLTEDHPILKVSRKTRYREETEWVAAGKLKPGDRIKINDHRSWTNWEGFGTLEEGYIMGLLLGDGTIKKDKTVLSLWVPDTKAAGEENMGQGSLAVMDEALKAVQTLPHLSDFQGWIPARGRNEYRMSASSIGSLASSLGMSPGNKGVTRKMETDTSSGFVRGFLSGLFDADGSVQGEQEKGISIRLSQSSLPTLQAVQRMLLRLGIASTIYKNRRKERSALLPDGKGGMKTYQTLAQHELVISRENIRLFSEKVGFRDPDKQGKLMGSLGNYRRNMNREHFIATVDRLVQECIEEVFDVIVPGENAFDANG
;
A
#
# COMPACT_ATOMS: atom_id res chain seq x y z
N MET A 1 15.19 -40.43 -3.72
CA MET A 1 14.21 -41.53 -3.57
C MET A 1 14.87 -42.86 -3.96
N ASP A 2 14.58 -43.95 -3.27
CA ASP A 2 15.15 -45.28 -3.51
C ASP A 2 14.26 -46.13 -4.44
N GLY A 3 13.75 -45.57 -5.54
CA GLY A 3 13.11 -46.34 -6.63
C GLY A 3 11.88 -47.20 -6.29
N SER A 4 11.43 -47.26 -5.04
CA SER A 4 10.37 -48.17 -4.56
C SER A 4 9.03 -47.47 -4.28
N GLY A 5 8.99 -46.14 -4.33
CA GLY A 5 7.78 -45.34 -4.07
C GLY A 5 7.34 -45.32 -2.60
N ASN A 6 7.98 -46.07 -1.70
CA ASN A 6 7.72 -46.04 -0.27
C ASN A 6 8.72 -45.13 0.45
N LEU A 7 8.22 -44.29 1.35
CA LEU A 7 9.07 -43.39 2.15
C LEU A 7 9.77 -44.19 3.26
N PRO A 8 11.05 -43.92 3.55
CA PRO A 8 11.76 -44.64 4.60
C PRO A 8 11.16 -44.29 5.96
N ASN A 9 10.46 -45.24 6.58
CA ASN A 9 9.86 -45.09 7.89
C ASN A 9 10.97 -44.98 8.95
N ARG A 10 11.18 -43.79 9.50
CA ARG A 10 12.19 -43.52 10.54
C ARG A 10 11.63 -43.87 11.91
N ASP A 11 12.49 -44.38 12.78
CA ASP A 11 12.12 -44.55 14.19
C ASP A 11 12.06 -43.17 14.85
N LEU A 12 10.84 -42.68 15.14
CA LEU A 12 10.60 -41.34 15.66
C LEU A 12 10.59 -41.37 17.20
N PRO A 13 11.21 -40.39 17.88
CA PRO A 13 11.27 -40.34 19.35
C PRO A 13 9.94 -39.85 19.96
N LEU A 14 8.83 -40.52 19.67
CA LEU A 14 7.48 -40.16 20.14
C LEU A 14 7.08 -41.03 21.34
N SER A 15 6.48 -40.40 22.34
CA SER A 15 5.90 -41.11 23.49
C SER A 15 4.54 -41.71 23.16
N ASP A 16 4.08 -42.70 23.93
CA ASP A 16 2.73 -43.28 23.80
C ASP A 16 1.61 -42.22 23.86
N ASN A 17 1.79 -41.20 24.70
CA ASN A 17 0.86 -40.07 24.78
C ASN A 17 0.87 -39.22 23.50
N ALA A 18 2.05 -38.95 22.94
CA ALA A 18 2.15 -38.21 21.68
C ALA A 18 1.46 -38.99 20.55
N MET A 19 1.71 -40.31 20.47
CA MET A 19 1.06 -41.19 19.50
C MET A 19 -0.47 -41.11 19.61
N ARG A 20 -1.01 -41.21 20.82
CA ARG A 20 -2.47 -41.13 21.04
C ARG A 20 -3.07 -39.79 20.62
N VAL A 21 -2.37 -38.69 20.89
CA VAL A 21 -2.79 -37.34 20.45
C VAL A 21 -2.75 -37.21 18.93
N LEU A 22 -1.72 -37.76 18.28
CA LEU A 22 -1.59 -37.75 16.82
C LEU A 22 -2.74 -38.52 16.15
N GLU A 23 -3.02 -39.74 16.63
CA GLU A 23 -4.12 -40.58 16.14
C GLU A 23 -5.49 -39.93 16.32
N GLU A 24 -5.70 -39.24 17.44
CA GLU A 24 -6.97 -38.58 17.73
C GLU A 24 -7.18 -37.36 16.80
N ARG A 25 -6.13 -36.53 16.60
CA ARG A 25 -6.31 -35.15 16.09
C ARG A 25 -5.53 -34.77 14.84
N TYR A 26 -4.41 -35.41 14.54
CA TYR A 26 -3.46 -34.92 13.53
C TYR A 26 -3.37 -35.78 12.28
N LEU A 27 -3.35 -37.10 12.44
CA LEU A 27 -3.19 -38.03 11.33
C LEU A 27 -4.44 -38.04 10.42
N PHE A 28 -4.23 -38.16 9.12
CA PHE A 28 -5.32 -38.24 8.16
C PHE A 28 -6.16 -39.51 8.35
N LYS A 29 -7.47 -39.35 8.17
CA LYS A 29 -8.47 -40.41 8.25
C LYS A 29 -9.26 -40.48 6.95
N ASP A 30 -9.66 -41.67 6.54
CA ASP A 30 -10.57 -41.86 5.41
C ASP A 30 -12.04 -41.54 5.78
N GLY A 31 -12.96 -41.74 4.83
CA GLY A 31 -14.39 -41.50 5.02
C GLY A 31 -15.04 -42.34 6.12
N ASP A 32 -14.42 -43.46 6.52
CA ASP A 32 -14.86 -44.35 7.58
C ASP A 32 -14.11 -44.08 8.91
N SER A 33 -13.41 -42.94 9.01
CA SER A 33 -12.62 -42.53 10.18
C SER A 33 -11.43 -43.44 10.52
N LYS A 34 -10.98 -44.28 9.58
CA LYS A 34 -9.77 -45.10 9.76
C LYS A 34 -8.53 -44.28 9.46
N ILE A 35 -7.51 -44.38 10.30
CA ILE A 35 -6.23 -43.69 10.11
C ILE A 35 -5.52 -44.27 8.89
N ILE A 36 -5.12 -43.40 7.96
CA ILE A 36 -4.47 -43.75 6.69
C ILE A 36 -3.05 -43.16 6.55
N GLU A 37 -2.53 -42.62 7.64
CA GLU A 37 -1.25 -41.91 7.67
C GLU A 37 -0.52 -42.22 8.98
N THR A 38 0.78 -42.47 8.89
CA THR A 38 1.71 -42.60 10.02
C THR A 38 2.28 -41.24 10.43
N PRO A 39 2.82 -41.08 11.65
CA PRO A 39 3.46 -39.82 12.07
C PRO A 39 4.60 -39.36 11.15
N ASP A 40 5.41 -40.28 10.61
CA ASP A 40 6.49 -39.92 9.69
C ASP A 40 5.93 -39.45 8.33
N GLU A 41 4.90 -40.12 7.83
CA GLU A 41 4.18 -39.69 6.62
C GLU A 41 3.52 -38.31 6.82
N MET A 42 2.96 -38.02 8.01
CA MET A 42 2.48 -36.69 8.36
C MET A 42 3.60 -35.66 8.26
N PHE A 43 4.78 -35.93 8.82
CA PHE A 43 5.91 -35.01 8.72
C PHE A 43 6.34 -34.81 7.26
N TRP A 44 6.35 -35.86 6.44
CA TRP A 44 6.64 -35.73 5.01
C TRP A 44 5.57 -34.91 4.28
N ARG A 45 4.29 -35.12 4.59
CA ARG A 45 3.18 -34.34 4.04
C ARG A 45 3.35 -32.86 4.39
N VAL A 46 3.58 -32.55 5.66
CA VAL A 46 3.76 -31.17 6.14
C VAL A 46 4.99 -30.54 5.50
N ALA A 47 6.12 -31.25 5.50
CA ALA A 47 7.38 -30.78 4.93
C ALA A 47 7.23 -30.46 3.43
N ARG A 48 6.64 -31.39 2.65
CA ARG A 48 6.37 -31.16 1.23
C ARG A 48 5.44 -29.99 1.00
N PHE A 49 4.35 -29.92 1.76
CA PHE A 49 3.36 -28.87 1.58
C PHE A 49 3.93 -27.49 1.89
N VAL A 50 4.65 -27.34 3.01
CA VAL A 50 5.30 -26.07 3.37
C VAL A 50 6.42 -25.71 2.39
N ALA A 51 7.19 -26.71 1.94
CA ALA A 51 8.24 -26.51 0.92
C ALA A 51 7.69 -26.04 -0.44
N THR A 52 6.38 -26.14 -0.71
CA THR A 52 5.81 -25.56 -1.93
C THR A 52 5.92 -24.03 -2.00
N ALA A 53 6.17 -23.37 -0.87
CA ALA A 53 6.41 -21.93 -0.79
C ALA A 53 7.88 -21.54 -1.10
N GLU A 54 8.79 -22.51 -1.19
CA GLU A 54 10.20 -22.27 -1.49
C GLU A 54 10.42 -21.99 -2.98
N GLU A 55 11.55 -21.36 -3.33
CA GLU A 55 11.83 -20.94 -4.72
C GLU A 55 11.92 -22.12 -5.70
N ASP A 56 12.40 -23.27 -5.25
CA ASP A 56 12.38 -24.53 -5.99
C ASP A 56 11.58 -25.59 -5.20
N PRO A 57 10.25 -25.67 -5.44
CA PRO A 57 9.40 -26.68 -4.82
C PRO A 57 9.77 -28.13 -5.16
N SER A 58 10.64 -28.34 -6.17
CA SER A 58 11.14 -29.66 -6.56
C SER A 58 12.46 -30.03 -5.89
N ASP A 59 13.06 -29.12 -5.11
CA ASP A 59 14.26 -29.39 -4.34
C ASP A 59 13.94 -30.29 -3.13
N ASP A 60 14.10 -31.59 -3.35
CA ASP A 60 13.99 -32.63 -2.32
C ASP A 60 14.92 -32.38 -1.12
N THR A 61 15.98 -31.56 -1.24
CA THR A 61 16.88 -31.26 -0.11
C THR A 61 16.21 -30.38 0.94
N ILE A 62 15.38 -29.41 0.55
CA ILE A 62 14.66 -28.54 1.49
C ILE A 62 13.52 -29.31 2.14
N VAL A 63 12.77 -30.10 1.37
CA VAL A 63 11.74 -31.00 1.89
C VAL A 63 12.33 -31.92 2.94
N LYS A 64 13.48 -32.53 2.64
CA LYS A 64 14.19 -33.39 3.57
C LYS A 64 14.68 -32.63 4.79
N MET A 65 15.16 -31.40 4.65
CA MET A 65 15.55 -30.57 5.79
C MET A 65 14.36 -30.28 6.72
N PHE A 66 13.19 -29.89 6.18
CA PHE A 66 11.99 -29.66 6.98
C PHE A 66 11.47 -30.92 7.66
N HIS A 67 11.48 -32.05 6.95
CA HIS A 67 11.18 -33.34 7.54
C HIS A 67 12.16 -33.66 8.67
N ASP A 68 13.47 -33.55 8.43
CA ASP A 68 14.52 -33.90 9.38
C ASP A 68 14.45 -33.08 10.68
N ILE A 69 14.10 -31.79 10.64
CA ILE A 69 13.92 -30.97 11.86
C ILE A 69 12.67 -31.36 12.64
N MET A 70 11.58 -31.74 11.96
CA MET A 70 10.34 -32.18 12.61
C MET A 70 10.48 -33.60 13.18
N ALA A 71 11.09 -34.52 12.42
CA ALA A 71 11.33 -35.89 12.83
C ALA A 71 12.27 -35.98 14.05
N ARG A 72 13.24 -35.06 14.15
CA ARG A 72 14.11 -34.92 15.34
C ARG A 72 13.47 -34.16 16.49
N LEU A 73 12.28 -33.58 16.27
CA LEU A 73 11.59 -32.69 17.22
C LEU A 73 12.38 -31.43 17.58
N ASP A 74 13.36 -31.04 16.75
CA ASP A 74 14.09 -29.78 16.91
C ASP A 74 13.15 -28.59 16.70
N PHE A 75 12.12 -28.77 15.85
CA PHE A 75 11.08 -27.80 15.59
C PHE A 75 9.78 -28.50 15.18
N LEU A 76 8.65 -28.03 15.71
CA LEU A 76 7.33 -28.39 15.21
C LEU A 76 6.54 -27.12 14.89
N PRO A 77 5.88 -27.05 13.72
CA PRO A 77 4.98 -25.95 13.44
C PRO A 77 3.73 -26.04 14.32
N ASN A 78 2.90 -24.99 14.30
CA ASN A 78 1.67 -24.95 15.08
C ASN A 78 0.72 -26.12 14.72
N SER A 79 -0.28 -26.36 15.58
CA SER A 79 -1.22 -27.48 15.36
C SER A 79 -1.97 -27.40 14.02
N PRO A 80 -2.55 -26.26 13.60
CA PRO A 80 -3.21 -26.15 12.30
C PRO A 80 -2.31 -26.52 11.12
N THR A 81 -1.03 -26.15 11.13
CA THR A 81 -0.09 -26.56 10.08
C THR A 81 0.05 -28.08 10.03
N LEU A 82 0.27 -28.75 11.17
CA LEU A 82 0.39 -30.21 11.22
C LEU A 82 -0.90 -30.91 10.74
N MET A 83 -2.06 -30.40 11.17
CA MET A 83 -3.38 -30.97 10.88
C MET A 83 -3.86 -30.73 9.44
N ASN A 84 -3.54 -29.56 8.87
CA ASN A 84 -4.21 -29.07 7.65
C ASN A 84 -3.29 -28.97 6.43
N ALA A 85 -1.96 -29.01 6.60
CA ALA A 85 -1.04 -29.02 5.46
C ALA A 85 -1.37 -30.20 4.52
N GLY A 86 -1.56 -29.93 3.23
CA GLY A 86 -1.95 -30.94 2.25
C GLY A 86 -3.45 -31.25 2.18
N ARG A 87 -4.30 -30.59 2.99
CA ARG A 87 -5.77 -30.65 2.82
C ARG A 87 -6.27 -29.55 1.88
N GLN A 88 -7.28 -29.88 1.09
CA GLN A 88 -7.97 -28.88 0.27
C GLN A 88 -8.68 -27.86 1.18
N GLY A 89 -8.32 -26.58 1.04
CA GLY A 89 -8.85 -25.50 1.89
C GLY A 89 -8.30 -25.48 3.32
N GLY A 90 -7.17 -26.16 3.58
CA GLY A 90 -6.55 -26.22 4.90
C GLY A 90 -6.00 -24.87 5.38
N GLN A 91 -6.43 -24.42 6.56
CA GLN A 91 -5.91 -23.22 7.23
C GLN A 91 -4.67 -23.58 8.07
N LEU A 92 -3.53 -22.94 7.80
CA LEU A 92 -2.28 -23.17 8.55
C LEU A 92 -2.09 -22.17 9.70
N ALA A 93 -2.75 -21.01 9.64
CA ALA A 93 -2.68 -20.02 10.70
C ALA A 93 -3.67 -20.33 11.83
N ALA A 94 -3.23 -20.19 13.08
CA ALA A 94 -4.01 -20.62 14.24
C ALA A 94 -4.86 -19.50 14.85
N CYS A 95 -4.41 -18.25 14.82
CA CYS A 95 -4.97 -17.17 15.62
C CYS A 95 -5.20 -15.93 14.76
N PHE A 96 -6.36 -15.31 14.94
CA PHE A 96 -6.79 -14.10 14.22
C PHE A 96 -7.31 -13.08 15.22
N VAL A 97 -7.25 -11.80 14.89
CA VAL A 97 -7.85 -10.73 15.72
C VAL A 97 -8.79 -9.91 14.86
N LEU A 98 -10.01 -9.68 15.33
CA LEU A 98 -11.07 -8.99 14.60
C LEU A 98 -11.53 -7.74 15.38
N PRO A 99 -11.71 -6.59 14.72
CA PRO A 99 -12.27 -5.41 15.36
C PRO A 99 -13.75 -5.63 15.70
N VAL A 100 -14.27 -4.92 16.71
CA VAL A 100 -15.70 -4.91 17.03
C VAL A 100 -16.13 -3.45 17.12
N GLU A 101 -16.83 -2.97 16.10
CA GLU A 101 -17.30 -1.58 16.02
C GLU A 101 -18.66 -1.41 16.72
N ASP A 102 -18.94 -0.21 17.24
CA ASP A 102 -20.17 0.10 17.98
C ASP A 102 -21.39 0.35 17.06
N SER A 103 -21.67 -0.60 16.19
CA SER A 103 -22.86 -0.67 15.32
C SER A 103 -23.33 -2.11 15.15
N MET A 104 -24.60 -2.31 14.81
CA MET A 104 -25.13 -3.66 14.58
C MET A 104 -24.44 -4.32 13.39
N GLU A 105 -24.20 -3.57 12.31
CA GLU A 105 -23.50 -4.02 11.12
C GLU A 105 -22.07 -4.48 11.47
N GLY A 106 -21.31 -3.65 12.20
CA GLY A 106 -19.94 -3.96 12.58
C GLY A 106 -19.83 -5.18 13.51
N ILE A 107 -20.75 -5.31 14.46
CA ILE A 107 -20.83 -6.47 15.36
C ILE A 107 -21.11 -7.75 14.56
N PHE A 108 -22.07 -7.73 13.65
CA PHE A 108 -22.48 -8.92 12.89
C PHE A 108 -21.49 -9.28 11.78
N ASP A 109 -20.77 -8.32 11.21
CA ASP A 109 -19.66 -8.58 10.30
C ASP A 109 -18.54 -9.35 11.01
N SER A 110 -18.16 -8.92 12.23
CA SER A 110 -17.16 -9.64 13.02
C SER A 110 -17.61 -11.03 13.43
N LEU A 111 -18.89 -11.20 13.76
CA LEU A 111 -19.49 -12.51 14.05
C LEU A 111 -19.47 -13.43 12.82
N LYS A 112 -19.77 -12.91 11.63
CA LYS A 112 -19.69 -13.63 10.35
C LYS A 112 -18.25 -14.07 10.07
N HIS A 113 -17.28 -13.17 10.21
CA HIS A 113 -15.87 -13.48 9.98
C HIS A 113 -15.35 -14.53 10.97
N MET A 114 -15.71 -14.42 12.24
CA MET A 114 -15.45 -15.45 13.24
C MET A 114 -15.95 -16.81 12.79
N ALA A 115 -17.21 -16.91 12.37
CA ALA A 115 -17.80 -18.18 11.97
C ALA A 115 -17.03 -18.85 10.82
N LEU A 116 -16.56 -18.07 9.84
CA LEU A 116 -15.74 -18.56 8.73
C LEU A 116 -14.34 -19.02 9.19
N ILE A 117 -13.70 -18.25 10.08
CA ILE A 117 -12.38 -18.60 10.64
C ILE A 117 -12.48 -19.88 11.47
N HIS A 118 -13.47 -19.98 12.34
CA HIS A 118 -13.72 -21.15 13.19
C HIS A 118 -14.07 -22.39 12.36
N LYS A 119 -14.84 -22.24 11.27
CA LYS A 119 -15.10 -23.32 10.31
C LYS A 119 -13.80 -23.93 9.77
N SER A 120 -12.76 -23.11 9.57
CA SER A 120 -11.45 -23.54 9.11
C SER A 120 -10.48 -23.98 10.23
N GLY A 121 -10.90 -23.90 11.50
CA GLY A 121 -10.12 -24.34 12.66
C GLY A 121 -9.22 -23.27 13.29
N GLY A 122 -9.39 -22.00 12.92
CA GLY A 122 -8.72 -20.87 13.58
C GLY A 122 -9.44 -20.42 14.86
N GLY A 123 -8.72 -19.80 15.78
CA GLY A 123 -9.26 -19.06 16.92
C GLY A 123 -9.26 -17.56 16.68
N THR A 124 -10.04 -16.82 17.45
CA THR A 124 -10.25 -15.38 17.25
C THR A 124 -10.08 -14.58 18.54
N GLY A 125 -9.63 -13.34 18.42
CA GLY A 125 -9.50 -12.38 19.52
C GLY A 125 -10.22 -11.07 19.21
N TYR A 126 -10.70 -10.40 20.25
CA TYR A 126 -11.50 -9.17 20.15
C TYR A 126 -11.20 -8.23 21.31
N ASN A 127 -11.31 -6.92 21.05
CA ASN A 127 -11.47 -5.93 22.11
C ASN A 127 -12.85 -5.29 21.99
N PHE A 128 -13.70 -5.51 22.99
CA PHE A 128 -15.10 -5.05 23.02
C PHE A 128 -15.27 -3.65 23.62
N SER A 129 -14.19 -2.98 24.01
CA SER A 129 -14.23 -1.70 24.74
C SER A 129 -14.79 -0.52 23.96
N LYS A 130 -14.91 -0.66 22.63
CA LYS A 130 -15.60 0.32 21.79
C LYS A 130 -17.12 0.28 21.95
N LEU A 131 -17.69 -0.86 22.32
CA LEU A 131 -19.14 -1.02 22.41
C LEU A 131 -19.68 -0.16 23.54
N ARG A 132 -20.79 0.52 23.28
CA ARG A 132 -21.46 1.33 24.31
C ARG A 132 -21.94 0.47 25.48
N PRO A 133 -21.94 1.00 26.73
CA PRO A 133 -22.28 0.23 27.90
C PRO A 133 -23.77 -0.12 27.93
N LYS A 134 -24.10 -1.15 28.71
CA LYS A 134 -25.47 -1.52 29.02
C LYS A 134 -26.21 -0.32 29.62
N GLY A 135 -27.42 -0.05 29.13
CA GLY A 135 -28.19 1.12 29.58
C GLY A 135 -28.03 2.37 28.71
N ASP A 136 -27.05 2.41 27.80
CA ASP A 136 -26.83 3.59 26.95
C ASP A 136 -27.88 3.74 25.84
N LYS A 137 -28.07 4.97 25.33
CA LYS A 137 -29.09 5.28 24.33
C LYS A 137 -28.75 4.74 22.94
N VAL A 138 -29.75 4.19 22.25
CA VAL A 138 -29.66 3.80 20.85
C VAL A 138 -30.47 4.80 20.00
N SER A 139 -29.78 5.72 19.33
CA SER A 139 -30.38 6.84 18.61
C SER A 139 -31.32 6.44 17.47
N SER A 140 -31.11 5.29 16.85
CA SER A 140 -31.91 4.80 15.71
C SER A 140 -33.27 4.22 16.11
N THR A 141 -33.37 3.64 17.31
CA THR A 141 -34.58 2.94 17.79
C THR A 141 -35.20 3.58 19.03
N ASN A 142 -34.55 4.61 19.58
CA ASN A 142 -34.86 5.21 20.88
C ASN A 142 -34.87 4.20 22.04
N GLY A 143 -34.21 3.06 21.84
CA GLY A 143 -34.08 1.97 22.80
C GLY A 143 -32.84 2.08 23.69
N ILE A 144 -32.62 1.04 24.48
CA ILE A 144 -31.52 0.93 25.44
C ILE A 144 -30.56 -0.18 24.99
N ALA A 145 -29.26 0.07 25.06
CA ALA A 145 -28.22 -0.89 24.70
C ALA A 145 -28.13 -2.04 25.72
N SER A 146 -27.90 -3.26 25.23
CA SER A 146 -27.69 -4.45 26.05
C SER A 146 -26.27 -4.60 26.60
N GLY A 147 -25.30 -3.86 26.04
CA GLY A 147 -23.90 -3.80 26.46
C GLY A 147 -23.01 -4.93 25.89
N PRO A 148 -21.68 -4.78 25.95
CA PRO A 148 -20.69 -5.71 25.38
C PRO A 148 -20.86 -7.16 25.79
N ILE A 149 -21.11 -7.46 27.08
CA ILE A 149 -21.22 -8.86 27.55
C ILE A 149 -22.39 -9.59 26.89
N SER A 150 -23.50 -8.90 26.58
CA SER A 150 -24.62 -9.49 25.86
C SER A 150 -24.22 -9.87 24.43
N PHE A 151 -23.45 -9.03 23.75
CA PHE A 151 -22.94 -9.33 22.41
C PHE A 151 -21.93 -10.46 22.44
N MET A 152 -21.03 -10.49 23.43
CA MET A 152 -20.10 -11.61 23.63
C MET A 152 -20.84 -12.96 23.77
N GLY A 153 -22.01 -12.98 24.41
CA GLY A 153 -22.85 -14.18 24.47
C GLY A 153 -23.29 -14.71 23.10
N MET A 154 -23.50 -13.84 22.11
CA MET A 154 -23.79 -14.26 20.74
C MET A 154 -22.56 -14.88 20.06
N PHE A 155 -21.37 -14.31 20.26
CA PHE A 155 -20.11 -14.89 19.75
C PHE A 155 -19.83 -16.25 20.38
N ASP A 156 -20.10 -16.37 21.68
CA ASP A 156 -19.92 -17.60 22.44
C ASP A 156 -20.82 -18.71 21.91
N HIS A 157 -22.11 -18.42 21.72
CA HIS A 157 -23.07 -19.38 21.20
C HIS A 157 -22.83 -19.74 19.72
N ALA A 158 -22.51 -18.75 18.88
CA ALA A 158 -22.17 -19.02 17.49
C ALA A 158 -20.91 -19.89 17.36
N THR A 159 -19.93 -19.70 18.27
CA THR A 159 -18.76 -20.59 18.34
C THR A 159 -19.18 -22.02 18.65
N GLU A 160 -20.07 -22.23 19.61
CA GLU A 160 -20.63 -23.56 19.93
C GLU A 160 -21.29 -24.24 18.73
N VAL A 161 -22.13 -23.51 17.99
CA VAL A 161 -22.82 -24.05 16.80
C VAL A 161 -21.83 -24.41 15.70
N VAL A 162 -20.84 -23.56 15.41
CA VAL A 162 -19.84 -23.81 14.37
C VAL A 162 -18.92 -24.99 14.74
N MET A 163 -18.62 -25.17 16.02
CA MET A 163 -17.78 -26.27 16.52
C MET A 163 -18.37 -27.65 16.29
N GLN A 164 -19.70 -27.79 16.19
CA GLN A 164 -20.34 -29.09 15.94
C GLN A 164 -20.02 -29.68 14.55
N GLY A 165 -19.51 -28.86 13.61
CA GLY A 165 -19.12 -29.30 12.26
C GLY A 165 -17.62 -29.26 11.94
N GLY A 166 -16.76 -28.88 12.90
CA GLY A 166 -15.33 -28.63 12.68
C GLY A 166 -14.38 -29.64 13.34
N MET A 167 -13.12 -29.72 12.87
CA MET A 167 -12.12 -30.69 13.38
C MET A 167 -11.44 -30.27 14.69
N ARG A 168 -11.64 -29.03 15.16
CA ARG A 168 -11.08 -28.46 16.39
C ARG A 168 -12.10 -27.56 17.09
N ARG A 169 -12.05 -27.53 18.43
CA ARG A 169 -12.74 -26.51 19.26
C ARG A 169 -12.20 -25.11 18.91
N GLY A 170 -13.03 -24.27 18.29
CA GLY A 170 -12.77 -22.85 18.12
C GLY A 170 -12.75 -22.16 19.48
N ALA A 171 -11.88 -21.16 19.65
CA ALA A 171 -11.72 -20.46 20.92
C ALA A 171 -11.65 -18.96 20.65
N ASN A 172 -12.30 -18.20 21.52
CA ASN A 172 -12.30 -16.75 21.49
C ASN A 172 -11.44 -16.19 22.63
N MET A 173 -10.83 -15.04 22.39
CA MET A 173 -10.28 -14.16 23.41
C MET A 173 -11.06 -12.84 23.41
N GLY A 174 -11.58 -12.42 24.56
CA GLY A 174 -12.31 -11.17 24.71
C GLY A 174 -11.57 -10.23 25.65
N ILE A 175 -11.35 -8.98 25.22
CA ILE A 175 -10.77 -7.93 26.04
C ILE A 175 -11.84 -6.87 26.33
N LEU A 176 -11.86 -6.38 27.57
CA LEU A 176 -12.55 -5.15 27.95
C LEU A 176 -11.62 -4.30 28.82
N ASP A 177 -11.52 -3.02 28.50
CA ASP A 177 -10.59 -2.09 29.14
C ASP A 177 -11.10 -1.71 30.54
N ALA A 178 -10.17 -1.49 31.48
CA ALA A 178 -10.46 -1.29 32.90
C ALA A 178 -11.30 -0.04 33.19
N ASP A 179 -11.34 0.93 32.27
CA ASP A 179 -12.17 2.14 32.35
C ASP A 179 -13.56 1.95 31.71
N HIS A 180 -13.90 0.76 31.19
CA HIS A 180 -15.22 0.53 30.63
C HIS A 180 -16.30 0.42 31.73
N PRO A 181 -17.50 1.04 31.60
CA PRO A 181 -18.51 1.04 32.65
C PRO A 181 -19.01 -0.36 33.05
N ASP A 182 -19.04 -1.28 32.09
CA ASP A 182 -19.48 -2.66 32.29
C ASP A 182 -18.36 -3.60 32.81
N ILE A 183 -17.19 -3.08 33.20
CA ILE A 183 -16.02 -3.89 33.57
C ILE A 183 -16.29 -4.85 34.74
N PHE A 184 -17.13 -4.47 35.71
CA PHE A 184 -17.47 -5.31 36.85
C PHE A 184 -18.28 -6.55 36.46
N ASP A 185 -19.20 -6.39 35.51
CA ASP A 185 -20.01 -7.49 34.98
C ASP A 185 -19.14 -8.41 34.11
N PHE A 186 -18.22 -7.82 33.34
CA PHE A 186 -17.24 -8.55 32.55
C PHE A 186 -16.31 -9.42 33.41
N ILE A 187 -15.71 -8.86 34.48
CA ILE A 187 -14.81 -9.60 35.38
C ILE A 187 -15.53 -10.78 36.05
N ARG A 188 -16.83 -10.63 36.35
CA ARG A 188 -17.65 -11.69 36.96
C ARG A 188 -18.33 -12.59 35.94
N ALA A 189 -18.17 -12.36 34.64
CA ALA A 189 -19.02 -13.00 33.62
C ALA A 189 -18.96 -14.53 33.64
N LYS A 190 -17.82 -15.11 34.04
CA LYS A 190 -17.57 -16.55 34.10
C LYS A 190 -17.79 -17.18 35.48
N THR A 191 -18.40 -16.47 36.44
CA THR A 191 -18.80 -17.11 37.72
C THR A 191 -20.02 -18.00 37.58
N GLU A 192 -20.83 -17.76 36.55
CA GLU A 192 -21.95 -18.62 36.16
C GLU A 192 -21.43 -19.71 35.23
N GLU A 193 -21.66 -20.98 35.58
CA GLU A 193 -21.22 -22.11 34.76
C GLU A 193 -21.89 -22.08 33.38
N GLY A 194 -21.11 -22.35 32.32
CA GLY A 194 -21.58 -22.35 30.93
C GLY A 194 -21.62 -20.97 30.24
N LYS A 195 -21.50 -19.86 30.98
CA LYS A 195 -21.50 -18.51 30.40
C LYS A 195 -20.11 -18.13 29.88
N LEU A 196 -20.04 -17.69 28.61
CA LEU A 196 -18.77 -17.34 27.94
C LEU A 196 -17.75 -18.49 27.99
N GLN A 197 -18.24 -19.72 27.85
CA GLN A 197 -17.42 -20.93 27.98
C GLN A 197 -16.39 -21.09 26.86
N ASN A 198 -16.64 -20.50 25.69
CA ASN A 198 -15.74 -20.50 24.54
C ASN A 198 -14.83 -19.25 24.50
N PHE A 199 -14.87 -18.42 25.55
CA PHE A 199 -13.99 -17.28 25.72
C PHE A 199 -12.97 -17.52 26.83
N ASN A 200 -11.71 -17.17 26.57
CA ASN A 200 -10.86 -16.58 27.60
C ASN A 200 -11.16 -15.08 27.64
N ILE A 201 -11.24 -14.49 28.82
CA ILE A 201 -11.47 -13.05 28.96
C ILE A 201 -10.28 -12.39 29.66
N SER A 202 -9.95 -11.16 29.27
CA SER A 202 -8.85 -10.42 29.88
C SER A 202 -9.21 -8.94 30.04
N VAL A 203 -8.72 -8.33 31.11
CA VAL A 203 -8.88 -6.88 31.34
C VAL A 203 -7.74 -6.12 30.67
N GLY A 204 -8.08 -5.19 29.78
CA GLY A 204 -7.15 -4.24 29.21
C GLY A 204 -6.77 -3.18 30.25
N THR A 205 -5.49 -3.03 30.56
CA THR A 205 -5.00 -2.13 31.61
C THR A 205 -3.92 -1.20 31.09
N SER A 206 -3.96 0.04 31.60
CA SER A 206 -2.93 1.06 31.38
C SER A 206 -2.00 1.17 32.59
N ASP A 207 -0.83 1.76 32.39
CA ASP A 207 0.10 2.12 33.46
C ASP A 207 -0.55 3.12 34.43
N ASN A 208 -1.46 3.97 33.95
CA ASN A 208 -2.24 4.88 34.79
C ASN A 208 -3.14 4.14 35.77
N PHE A 209 -3.84 3.10 35.29
CA PHE A 209 -4.67 2.26 36.16
C PHE A 209 -3.80 1.58 37.23
N MET A 210 -2.66 1.01 36.84
CA MET A 210 -1.76 0.33 37.78
C MET A 210 -1.18 1.30 38.82
N ARG A 211 -0.80 2.52 38.44
CA ARG A 211 -0.41 3.57 39.39
C ARG A 211 -1.53 3.90 40.37
N ALA A 212 -2.76 4.02 39.88
CA ALA A 212 -3.91 4.29 40.75
C ALA A 212 -4.14 3.14 41.75
N VAL A 213 -3.93 1.88 41.34
CA VAL A 213 -3.99 0.71 42.25
C VAL A 213 -2.92 0.79 43.34
N GLU A 214 -1.67 1.08 42.96
CA GLU A 214 -0.53 1.21 43.87
C GLU A 214 -0.77 2.30 44.91
N ASN A 215 -1.22 3.47 44.46
CA ASN A 215 -1.45 4.65 45.32
C ASN A 215 -2.75 4.59 46.14
N ASP A 216 -3.61 3.60 45.92
CA ASP A 216 -4.99 3.57 46.44
C ASP A 216 -5.86 4.74 45.95
N ASP A 217 -5.63 5.20 44.73
CA ASP A 217 -6.38 6.30 44.11
C ASP A 217 -7.74 5.81 43.56
N TYR A 218 -8.51 6.79 43.08
CA TYR A 218 -9.75 6.58 42.37
C TYR A 218 -9.52 6.38 40.87
N TRP A 219 -10.44 5.68 40.21
CA TRP A 219 -10.43 5.36 38.79
C TRP A 219 -11.79 5.67 38.18
N ASP A 220 -11.81 6.43 37.10
CA ASP A 220 -13.04 6.80 36.39
C ASP A 220 -13.40 5.73 35.35
N LEU A 221 -14.67 5.34 35.33
CA LEU A 221 -15.26 4.54 34.28
C LEU A 221 -15.93 5.48 33.28
N LEU A 222 -15.54 5.38 32.02
CA LEU A 222 -15.85 6.33 30.98
C LEU A 222 -16.77 5.71 29.93
N ASN A 223 -17.84 6.40 29.54
CA ASN A 223 -18.61 5.97 28.38
C ASN A 223 -17.70 6.08 27.13
N PRO A 224 -17.46 4.99 26.37
CA PRO A 224 -16.54 5.00 25.23
C PRO A 224 -16.98 5.95 24.11
N ARG A 225 -18.28 6.28 24.01
CA ARG A 225 -18.83 7.22 23.03
C ARG A 225 -18.74 8.68 23.46
N SER A 226 -19.26 9.01 24.64
CA SER A 226 -19.33 10.41 25.10
C SER A 226 -18.06 10.85 25.83
N ARG A 227 -17.24 9.90 26.28
CA ARG A 227 -16.07 10.09 27.17
C ARG A 227 -16.42 10.69 28.53
N GLU A 228 -17.71 10.76 28.87
CA GLU A 228 -18.16 11.23 30.17
C GLU A 228 -17.93 10.17 31.25
N VAL A 229 -17.63 10.64 32.46
CA VAL A 229 -17.49 9.77 33.65
C VAL A 229 -18.87 9.25 34.03
N VAL A 230 -19.06 7.95 33.91
CA VAL A 230 -20.28 7.25 34.32
C VAL A 230 -20.24 6.94 35.81
N ARG A 231 -19.07 6.53 36.31
CA ARG A 231 -18.84 6.19 37.72
C ARG A 231 -17.36 6.26 38.06
N THR A 232 -17.04 6.77 39.24
CA THR A 232 -15.68 6.70 39.81
C THR A 232 -15.63 5.59 40.87
N VAL A 233 -14.58 4.77 40.86
CA VAL A 233 -14.39 3.62 41.77
C VAL A 233 -13.00 3.65 42.40
N LYS A 234 -12.78 2.92 43.50
CA LYS A 234 -11.42 2.72 44.03
C LYS A 234 -10.66 1.75 43.12
N ALA A 235 -9.52 2.17 42.58
CA ALA A 235 -8.74 1.37 41.64
C ALA A 235 -8.32 0.02 42.27
N ARG A 236 -7.90 0.06 43.54
CA ARG A 236 -7.49 -1.13 44.31
C ARG A 236 -8.62 -2.14 44.53
N GLU A 237 -9.86 -1.68 44.64
CA GLU A 237 -11.02 -2.59 44.76
C GLU A 237 -11.33 -3.27 43.44
N LEU A 238 -11.28 -2.54 42.33
CA LEU A 238 -11.44 -3.11 41.00
C LEU A 238 -10.33 -4.13 40.71
N PHE A 239 -9.07 -3.81 41.03
CA PHE A 239 -7.95 -4.73 40.87
C PHE A 239 -8.06 -5.97 41.77
N ARG A 240 -8.48 -5.80 43.03
CA ARG A 240 -8.75 -6.93 43.93
C ARG A 240 -9.79 -7.88 43.33
N LEU A 241 -10.86 -7.33 42.75
CA LEU A 241 -11.89 -8.14 42.09
C LEU A 241 -11.33 -8.91 40.88
N ILE A 242 -10.47 -8.29 40.07
CA ILE A 242 -9.76 -8.97 38.97
C ILE A 242 -8.97 -10.17 39.51
N CYS A 243 -8.15 -9.96 40.53
CA CYS A 243 -7.34 -11.03 41.14
C CYS A 243 -8.19 -12.14 41.74
N GLU A 244 -9.26 -11.79 42.46
CA GLU A 244 -10.16 -12.75 43.10
C GLU A 244 -10.86 -13.63 42.06
N MET A 245 -11.38 -13.04 40.98
CA MET A 245 -12.03 -13.82 39.92
C MET A 245 -11.01 -14.66 39.14
N ALA A 246 -9.85 -14.11 38.82
CA ALA A 246 -8.78 -14.87 38.16
C ALA A 246 -8.36 -16.10 38.98
N TRP A 247 -8.29 -15.98 40.31
CA TRP A 247 -8.05 -17.12 41.21
C TRP A 247 -9.22 -18.11 41.22
N LYS A 248 -10.46 -17.60 41.23
CA LYS A 248 -11.68 -18.42 41.36
C LYS A 248 -12.05 -19.19 40.09
N THR A 249 -11.92 -18.58 38.92
CA THR A 249 -12.43 -19.12 37.64
C THR A 249 -11.34 -19.33 36.59
N GLY A 250 -10.10 -18.88 36.85
CA GLY A 250 -9.03 -18.82 35.86
C GLY A 250 -9.09 -17.58 34.95
N ASP A 251 -10.11 -16.73 35.11
CA ASP A 251 -10.38 -15.55 34.29
C ASP A 251 -10.89 -14.38 35.18
N PRO A 252 -10.65 -13.11 34.80
CA PRO A 252 -9.98 -12.67 33.60
C PRO A 252 -8.45 -12.63 33.74
N GLY A 253 -7.76 -12.85 32.63
CA GLY A 253 -6.36 -12.45 32.48
C GLY A 253 -6.19 -10.93 32.49
N MET A 254 -4.95 -10.46 32.33
CA MET A 254 -4.63 -9.05 32.20
C MET A 254 -3.79 -8.79 30.95
N VAL A 255 -4.14 -7.74 30.21
CA VAL A 255 -3.38 -7.24 29.07
C VAL A 255 -2.90 -5.84 29.41
N PHE A 256 -1.58 -5.64 29.48
CA PHE A 256 -0.98 -4.34 29.76
C PHE A 256 -0.78 -3.57 28.45
N LEU A 257 -1.79 -2.79 28.07
CA LEU A 257 -1.88 -2.12 26.77
C LEU A 257 -0.71 -1.15 26.55
N ASP A 258 -0.32 -0.40 27.58
CA ASP A 258 0.78 0.58 27.49
C ASP A 258 2.12 -0.12 27.30
N LYS A 259 2.40 -1.17 28.09
CA LYS A 259 3.64 -1.95 27.98
C LYS A 259 3.73 -2.67 26.64
N MET A 260 2.64 -3.28 26.20
CA MET A 260 2.53 -3.95 24.90
C MET A 260 2.81 -2.97 23.76
N ASN A 261 2.29 -1.73 23.86
CA ASN A 261 2.50 -0.71 22.83
C ASN A 261 3.86 0.00 22.92
N LYS A 262 4.45 0.10 24.12
CA LYS A 262 5.79 0.68 24.32
C LYS A 262 6.88 -0.11 23.63
N ASP A 263 6.81 -1.44 23.73
CA ASP A 263 7.78 -2.35 23.11
C ASP A 263 7.28 -2.87 21.75
N ASN A 264 6.20 -2.29 21.23
CA ASN A 264 5.61 -2.71 19.97
C ASN A 264 6.60 -2.42 18.84
N ALA A 265 7.24 -3.49 18.35
CA ALA A 265 8.11 -3.46 17.19
C ALA A 265 7.37 -3.02 15.91
N LEU A 266 6.05 -2.94 15.97
CA LEU A 266 5.05 -2.52 15.01
C LEU A 266 4.19 -1.39 15.65
N ALA A 267 4.77 -0.51 16.48
CA ALA A 267 4.05 0.61 17.14
C ALA A 267 3.38 1.55 16.13
N HIS A 268 3.94 1.50 14.95
CA HIS A 268 3.78 2.48 13.96
C HIS A 268 2.43 2.16 13.16
N LEU A 269 1.84 0.95 13.19
CA LEU A 269 0.59 0.60 12.44
C LEU A 269 -0.66 1.17 13.08
N GLY A 270 -0.47 1.88 14.18
CA GLY A 270 -1.46 2.03 15.21
C GLY A 270 -1.04 1.24 16.43
N ALA A 271 -1.64 1.63 17.55
CA ALA A 271 -1.53 0.85 18.76
C ALA A 271 -2.09 -0.56 18.51
N ILE A 272 -1.42 -1.58 19.05
CA ILE A 272 -2.04 -2.87 19.31
C ILE A 272 -3.15 -2.60 20.34
N THR A 273 -4.31 -2.25 19.84
CA THR A 273 -5.61 -2.42 20.49
C THR A 273 -6.12 -3.84 20.21
N SER A 274 -5.62 -4.39 19.09
CA SER A 274 -5.79 -5.65 18.36
C SER A 274 -4.94 -5.50 17.04
N THR A 275 -4.65 -6.53 16.21
CA THR A 275 -3.65 -6.45 15.09
C THR A 275 -4.20 -5.90 13.73
N ASN A 276 -3.38 -5.13 12.93
CA ASN A 276 -3.16 -5.12 11.43
C ASN A 276 -2.69 -3.78 10.73
N PRO A 277 -1.87 -3.83 9.62
CA PRO A 277 -1.40 -2.73 8.73
C PRO A 277 -2.29 -2.05 7.70
N CYS A 278 -1.87 -0.85 7.19
CA CYS A 278 -2.61 -0.05 6.17
C CYS A 278 -1.90 1.22 5.62
N VAL A 279 -2.29 1.64 4.40
CA VAL A 279 -1.88 2.86 3.65
C VAL A 279 -3.02 3.89 3.57
N SER A 280 -2.74 5.14 3.19
CA SER A 280 -3.79 6.14 2.98
C SER A 280 -4.70 5.82 1.79
N GLY A 281 -5.97 6.26 1.83
CA GLY A 281 -6.92 6.01 0.75
C GLY A 281 -6.58 6.65 -0.59
N ASP A 282 -5.76 7.71 -0.60
CA ASP A 282 -5.27 8.41 -1.80
C ASP A 282 -4.00 7.79 -2.40
N SER A 283 -3.43 6.74 -1.79
CA SER A 283 -2.30 6.02 -2.35
C SER A 283 -2.68 5.35 -3.67
N LEU A 284 -1.89 5.57 -4.73
CA LEU A 284 -2.11 5.00 -6.06
C LEU A 284 -1.54 3.60 -6.14
N ILE A 285 -2.43 2.62 -6.14
CA ILE A 285 -2.10 1.21 -6.27
C ILE A 285 -2.02 0.85 -7.75
N HIS A 286 -0.93 0.23 -8.17
CA HIS A 286 -0.81 -0.20 -9.56
C HIS A 286 -1.63 -1.48 -9.80
N THR A 287 -2.60 -1.40 -10.71
CA THR A 287 -3.41 -2.55 -11.14
C THR A 287 -3.16 -2.86 -12.61
N VAL A 288 -3.62 -4.03 -13.08
CA VAL A 288 -3.58 -4.35 -14.52
C VAL A 288 -4.42 -3.37 -15.37
N GLU A 289 -5.39 -2.68 -14.76
CA GLU A 289 -6.24 -1.66 -15.37
C GLU A 289 -5.63 -0.24 -15.25
N GLY A 290 -4.39 -0.13 -14.78
CA GLY A 290 -3.73 1.13 -14.47
C GLY A 290 -3.81 1.49 -12.98
N PRO A 291 -3.23 2.63 -12.57
CA PRO A 291 -3.14 2.99 -11.16
C PRO A 291 -4.50 3.50 -10.63
N LYS A 292 -4.92 3.00 -9.46
CA LYS A 292 -6.19 3.40 -8.81
C LYS A 292 -5.96 3.77 -7.35
N PRO A 293 -6.73 4.72 -6.79
CA PRO A 293 -6.68 5.00 -5.35
C PRO A 293 -7.04 3.74 -4.54
N ALA A 294 -6.35 3.48 -3.43
CA ALA A 294 -6.62 2.32 -2.57
C ALA A 294 -8.08 2.25 -2.10
N ARG A 295 -8.72 3.40 -1.86
CA ARG A 295 -10.14 3.51 -1.51
C ARG A 295 -11.07 2.92 -2.58
N ASP A 296 -10.75 3.13 -3.85
CA ASP A 296 -11.61 2.75 -4.98
C ASP A 296 -11.50 1.25 -5.31
N LEU A 297 -10.60 0.56 -4.60
CA LEU A 297 -10.26 -0.84 -4.75
C LEU A 297 -10.94 -1.73 -3.69
N CYS A 298 -11.94 -1.21 -2.98
CA CYS A 298 -12.60 -1.96 -1.92
C CYS A 298 -13.70 -2.90 -2.41
N GLY A 299 -13.87 -4.03 -1.73
CA GLY A 299 -15.04 -4.90 -1.85
C GLY A 299 -15.08 -5.77 -3.12
N ARG A 300 -13.96 -5.88 -3.84
CA ARG A 300 -13.84 -6.76 -5.03
C ARG A 300 -12.42 -7.26 -5.20
N ARG A 301 -12.27 -8.47 -5.73
CA ARG A 301 -10.97 -8.98 -6.18
C ARG A 301 -10.37 -8.09 -7.26
N ILE A 302 -9.07 -7.82 -7.15
CA ILE A 302 -8.32 -6.97 -8.09
C ILE A 302 -7.02 -7.67 -8.47
N ASP A 303 -6.66 -7.51 -9.74
CA ASP A 303 -5.34 -7.88 -10.24
C ASP A 303 -4.40 -6.68 -10.14
N LEU A 304 -3.44 -6.80 -9.24
CA LEU A 304 -2.39 -5.83 -8.97
C LEU A 304 -1.19 -6.09 -9.90
N LEU A 305 -0.37 -5.07 -10.09
CA LEU A 305 0.92 -5.18 -10.76
C LEU A 305 2.04 -4.97 -9.75
N LEU A 306 2.83 -6.01 -9.50
CA LEU A 306 3.98 -6.00 -8.60
C LEU A 306 5.24 -6.33 -9.39
N ASN A 307 6.17 -5.38 -9.51
CA ASN A 307 7.42 -5.54 -10.27
C ASN A 307 7.23 -6.12 -11.70
N GLY A 308 6.19 -5.64 -12.39
CA GLY A 308 5.89 -6.04 -13.76
C GLY A 308 5.25 -7.43 -13.87
N LYS A 309 4.83 -8.01 -12.75
CA LYS A 309 4.09 -9.28 -12.67
C LYS A 309 2.67 -9.03 -12.18
N ARG A 310 1.71 -9.74 -12.76
CA ARG A 310 0.33 -9.77 -12.29
C ARG A 310 0.25 -10.61 -11.01
N VAL A 311 -0.37 -10.05 -9.97
CA VAL A 311 -0.64 -10.72 -8.69
C VAL A 311 -2.09 -10.42 -8.30
N SER A 312 -2.84 -11.38 -7.78
CA SER A 312 -4.24 -11.16 -7.42
C SER A 312 -4.39 -10.89 -5.93
N SER A 313 -5.26 -9.96 -5.56
CA SER A 313 -5.75 -9.85 -4.19
C SER A 313 -6.67 -11.01 -3.81
N SER A 314 -7.03 -11.10 -2.53
CA SER A 314 -8.20 -11.87 -2.07
C SER A 314 -9.50 -11.33 -2.66
N GLU A 315 -10.60 -12.07 -2.47
CA GLU A 315 -11.94 -11.69 -2.95
C GLU A 315 -12.45 -10.35 -2.39
N ALA A 316 -11.96 -9.94 -1.22
CA ALA A 316 -12.34 -8.67 -0.60
C ALA A 316 -11.69 -7.45 -1.27
N GLY A 317 -10.59 -7.64 -2.03
CA GLY A 317 -9.79 -6.53 -2.53
C GLY A 317 -9.11 -5.77 -1.40
N PHE A 318 -9.03 -4.45 -1.57
CA PHE A 318 -8.69 -3.56 -0.46
C PHE A 318 -9.86 -3.50 0.54
N PHE A 319 -9.57 -3.15 1.78
CA PHE A 319 -10.58 -2.91 2.81
C PHE A 319 -10.14 -1.78 3.72
N LYS A 320 -11.11 -0.99 4.19
CA LYS A 320 -10.88 0.02 5.22
C LYS A 320 -10.52 -0.67 6.52
N THR A 321 -9.44 -0.24 7.15
CA THR A 321 -8.94 -0.79 8.42
C THR A 321 -9.22 0.14 9.60
N GLY A 322 -9.57 1.40 9.33
CA GLY A 322 -9.95 2.38 10.35
C GLY A 322 -9.50 3.80 9.99
N GLU A 323 -9.65 4.72 10.94
CA GLU A 323 -9.01 6.03 10.92
C GLU A 323 -7.78 5.98 11.81
N LYS A 324 -6.60 6.26 11.25
CA LYS A 324 -5.31 6.11 11.95
C LYS A 324 -4.39 7.29 11.66
N PRO A 325 -3.41 7.56 12.54
CA PRO A 325 -2.33 8.50 12.23
C PRO A 325 -1.60 8.10 10.95
N VAL A 326 -1.49 9.03 10.00
CA VAL A 326 -0.81 8.86 8.72
C VAL A 326 0.47 9.70 8.70
N PHE A 327 1.52 9.06 8.21
CA PHE A 327 2.86 9.59 8.08
C PHE A 327 3.24 9.62 6.61
N ARG A 328 3.87 10.71 6.18
CA ARG A 328 4.49 10.84 4.87
C ARG A 328 5.94 10.38 4.94
N LEU A 329 6.25 9.28 4.30
CA LEU A 329 7.62 8.85 4.03
C LEU A 329 8.11 9.57 2.78
N GLU A 330 9.20 10.34 2.91
CA GLU A 330 9.84 11.06 1.80
C GLU A 330 11.22 10.49 1.51
N THR A 331 11.57 10.44 0.22
CA THR A 331 12.90 10.01 -0.25
C THR A 331 13.69 11.17 -0.86
N ARG A 332 15.02 11.06 -0.84
CA ARG A 332 15.94 12.05 -1.42
C ARG A 332 15.76 12.18 -2.94
N GLU A 333 15.33 11.10 -3.57
CA GLU A 333 15.12 11.02 -5.01
C GLU A 333 13.78 11.64 -5.44
N GLY A 334 12.87 11.93 -4.51
CA GLY A 334 11.63 12.67 -4.77
C GLY A 334 10.34 11.86 -4.60
N PHE A 335 10.44 10.54 -4.43
CA PHE A 335 9.30 9.66 -4.14
C PHE A 335 8.75 9.92 -2.74
N SER A 336 7.44 9.72 -2.59
CA SER A 336 6.77 9.81 -1.31
C SER A 336 5.52 8.95 -1.25
N ILE A 337 5.24 8.39 -0.08
CA ILE A 337 4.02 7.65 0.21
C ILE A 337 3.46 8.06 1.57
N ARG A 338 2.12 8.03 1.70
CA ARG A 338 1.40 8.27 2.94
C ARG A 338 0.91 6.93 3.49
N LEU A 339 1.30 6.61 4.70
CA LEU A 339 1.09 5.30 5.29
C LEU A 339 0.96 5.41 6.81
N THR A 340 0.35 4.42 7.45
CA THR A 340 0.48 4.30 8.90
C THR A 340 1.95 4.11 9.22
N GLU A 341 2.42 4.70 10.31
CA GLU A 341 3.85 4.73 10.66
C GLU A 341 4.48 3.34 10.46
N ASP A 342 3.76 2.28 10.82
CA ASP A 342 3.84 0.82 10.68
C ASP A 342 4.27 0.24 9.37
N HIS A 343 3.62 0.75 8.35
CA HIS A 343 3.42 -0.02 7.15
C HIS A 343 4.76 -0.59 6.66
N PRO A 344 4.91 -1.93 6.54
CA PRO A 344 6.19 -2.52 6.21
C PRO A 344 6.68 -2.03 4.85
N ILE A 345 7.90 -1.48 4.81
CA ILE A 345 8.57 -1.06 3.58
C ILE A 345 9.76 -1.98 3.32
N LEU A 346 9.95 -2.38 2.07
CA LEU A 346 11.05 -3.26 1.69
C LEU A 346 12.38 -2.48 1.69
N LYS A 347 13.14 -2.62 2.78
CA LYS A 347 14.45 -2.00 2.99
C LYS A 347 15.56 -2.85 2.38
N VAL A 348 16.55 -2.21 1.78
CA VAL A 348 17.78 -2.85 1.29
C VAL A 348 18.77 -2.94 2.45
N SER A 349 18.83 -4.08 3.12
CA SER A 349 19.73 -4.35 4.26
C SER A 349 21.18 -4.39 3.84
N ARG A 350 21.47 -4.99 2.67
CA ARG A 350 22.83 -5.11 2.14
C ARG A 350 22.85 -4.96 0.63
N LYS A 351 23.81 -4.19 0.13
CA LYS A 351 24.06 -4.08 -1.31
C LYS A 351 25.55 -4.11 -1.60
N THR A 352 25.95 -5.07 -2.42
CA THR A 352 27.29 -5.20 -2.99
C THR A 352 27.19 -5.08 -4.52
N ARG A 353 28.31 -5.26 -5.22
CA ARG A 353 28.31 -5.32 -6.69
C ARG A 353 27.53 -6.50 -7.26
N TYR A 354 27.42 -7.60 -6.50
CA TYR A 354 26.89 -8.88 -7.00
C TYR A 354 25.63 -9.37 -6.27
N ARG A 355 25.34 -8.81 -5.08
CA ARG A 355 24.26 -9.25 -4.21
C ARG A 355 23.51 -8.06 -3.62
N GLU A 356 22.20 -8.12 -3.67
CA GLU A 356 21.26 -7.19 -3.06
C GLU A 356 20.36 -8.02 -2.14
N GLU A 357 20.31 -7.66 -0.86
CA GLU A 357 19.48 -8.33 0.15
C GLU A 357 18.47 -7.30 0.65
N THR A 358 17.25 -7.77 0.90
CA THR A 358 16.14 -6.93 1.33
C THR A 358 15.47 -7.53 2.56
N GLU A 359 14.89 -6.68 3.39
CA GLU A 359 14.12 -7.04 4.58
C GLU A 359 12.90 -6.13 4.70
N TRP A 360 11.80 -6.65 5.24
CA TRP A 360 10.63 -5.84 5.53
C TRP A 360 10.83 -5.07 6.82
N VAL A 361 10.80 -3.74 6.71
CA VAL A 361 10.94 -2.82 7.82
C VAL A 361 9.84 -1.78 7.71
N ALA A 362 8.81 -1.98 8.48
CA ALA A 362 8.46 -1.01 9.49
C ALA A 362 8.81 0.48 9.21
N ALA A 363 7.92 1.29 8.60
CA ALA A 363 8.31 2.64 8.15
C ALA A 363 8.79 3.60 9.27
N GLY A 364 8.21 3.58 10.47
CA GLY A 364 8.64 4.27 11.69
C GLY A 364 10.04 3.87 12.19
N LYS A 365 10.56 2.71 11.76
CA LYS A 365 11.94 2.30 12.06
C LYS A 365 12.95 2.75 11.01
N LEU A 366 12.49 3.27 9.86
CA LEU A 366 13.38 3.78 8.82
C LEU A 366 14.07 5.06 9.30
N LYS A 367 15.37 5.12 9.06
CA LYS A 367 16.20 6.30 9.40
C LYS A 367 16.59 7.05 8.13
N PRO A 368 16.78 8.38 8.18
CA PRO A 368 17.38 9.12 7.09
C PRO A 368 18.68 8.46 6.60
N GLY A 369 18.78 8.18 5.31
CA GLY A 369 19.89 7.45 4.69
C GLY A 369 19.67 5.94 4.51
N ASP A 370 18.64 5.34 5.12
CA ASP A 370 18.22 3.99 4.78
C ASP A 370 17.80 3.90 3.31
N ARG A 371 18.00 2.73 2.70
CA ARG A 371 17.67 2.49 1.30
C ARG A 371 16.45 1.58 1.22
N ILE A 372 15.48 1.94 0.39
CA ILE A 372 14.24 1.19 0.18
C ILE A 372 14.05 0.87 -1.30
N LYS A 373 13.31 -0.19 -1.60
CA LYS A 373 12.95 -0.56 -2.97
C LYS A 373 11.81 0.34 -3.47
N ILE A 374 11.89 0.70 -4.75
CA ILE A 374 10.76 1.18 -5.56
C ILE A 374 10.45 0.10 -6.61
N ASN A 375 9.27 0.15 -7.20
CA ASN A 375 8.80 -0.85 -8.15
C ASN A 375 9.63 -0.89 -9.45
N ASP A 376 9.80 -2.09 -10.01
CA ASP A 376 10.39 -2.30 -11.34
C ASP A 376 9.34 -2.87 -12.30
N HIS A 377 8.62 -2.00 -13.01
CA HIS A 377 7.58 -2.41 -13.95
C HIS A 377 8.06 -2.58 -15.39
N ARG A 378 9.37 -2.68 -15.65
CA ARG A 378 9.90 -2.72 -17.03
C ARG A 378 9.22 -3.78 -17.92
N SER A 379 8.88 -4.92 -17.33
CA SER A 379 8.25 -6.08 -17.97
C SER A 379 6.77 -5.90 -18.32
N TRP A 380 6.06 -4.95 -17.70
CA TRP A 380 4.64 -4.70 -17.97
C TRP A 380 4.33 -3.21 -17.83
N THR A 381 4.08 -2.56 -18.96
CA THR A 381 3.87 -1.09 -19.01
C THR A 381 2.68 -0.68 -19.86
N ASN A 382 1.80 -1.64 -20.17
CA ASN A 382 0.59 -1.41 -20.93
C ASN A 382 -0.62 -1.60 -20.03
N TRP A 383 -1.52 -0.61 -20.05
CA TRP A 383 -2.83 -0.68 -19.43
C TRP A 383 -3.81 0.15 -20.26
N GLU A 384 -5.06 -0.29 -20.24
CA GLU A 384 -6.16 0.38 -20.93
C GLU A 384 -6.68 1.56 -20.10
N GLY A 385 -7.35 2.50 -20.77
CA GLY A 385 -7.94 3.66 -20.12
C GLY A 385 -8.39 4.71 -21.11
N PHE A 386 -8.80 5.86 -20.61
CA PHE A 386 -9.17 7.02 -21.42
C PHE A 386 -7.95 7.60 -22.15
N GLY A 387 -8.18 8.09 -23.36
CA GLY A 387 -7.20 8.89 -24.08
C GLY A 387 -6.24 8.09 -24.97
N THR A 388 -5.91 8.66 -26.11
CA THR A 388 -4.88 8.14 -27.03
C THR A 388 -3.51 8.78 -26.80
N LEU A 389 -2.48 8.29 -27.50
CA LEU A 389 -1.15 8.89 -27.48
C LEU A 389 -1.17 10.34 -27.98
N GLU A 390 -1.93 10.62 -29.03
CA GLU A 390 -2.08 11.94 -29.64
C GLU A 390 -2.76 12.91 -28.66
N GLU A 391 -3.83 12.48 -28.01
CA GLU A 391 -4.52 13.26 -26.98
C GLU A 391 -3.59 13.56 -25.79
N GLY A 392 -2.78 12.58 -25.40
CA GLY A 392 -1.71 12.77 -24.41
C GLY A 392 -0.72 13.84 -24.84
N TYR A 393 -0.20 13.73 -26.07
CA TYR A 393 0.79 14.66 -26.63
C TYR A 393 0.29 16.11 -26.62
N ILE A 394 -0.96 16.33 -27.02
CA ILE A 394 -1.63 17.64 -26.95
C ILE A 394 -1.64 18.17 -25.52
N MET A 395 -1.99 17.34 -24.53
CA MET A 395 -2.05 17.73 -23.12
C MET A 395 -0.66 17.99 -22.52
N GLY A 396 0.36 17.26 -22.97
CA GLY A 396 1.76 17.49 -22.58
C GLY A 396 2.26 18.86 -23.06
N LEU A 397 2.04 19.17 -24.34
CA LEU A 397 2.35 20.49 -24.91
C LEU A 397 1.51 21.60 -24.26
N LEU A 398 0.23 21.32 -23.96
CA LEU A 398 -0.62 22.25 -23.24
C LEU A 398 0.00 22.58 -21.89
N LEU A 399 0.41 21.58 -21.10
CA LEU A 399 1.00 21.77 -19.77
C LEU A 399 2.32 22.54 -19.82
N GLY A 400 3.19 22.27 -20.79
CA GLY A 400 4.44 23.02 -20.94
C GLY A 400 4.19 24.45 -21.42
N ASP A 401 4.05 24.62 -22.73
CA ASP A 401 4.04 25.95 -23.37
C ASP A 401 2.64 26.55 -23.59
N GLY A 402 1.57 25.77 -23.39
CA GLY A 402 0.20 26.22 -23.62
C GLY A 402 -0.38 27.15 -22.54
N THR A 403 -1.62 27.59 -22.72
CA THR A 403 -2.35 28.44 -21.78
C THR A 403 -3.84 28.08 -21.77
N ILE A 404 -4.43 27.97 -20.58
CA ILE A 404 -5.87 27.79 -20.38
C ILE A 404 -6.46 29.10 -19.85
N LYS A 405 -7.31 29.76 -20.65
CA LYS A 405 -8.08 30.94 -20.28
C LYS A 405 -9.56 30.57 -20.12
N LYS A 406 -10.35 31.48 -19.52
CA LYS A 406 -11.79 31.25 -19.29
C LYS A 406 -12.57 30.97 -20.58
N ASP A 407 -12.16 31.60 -21.67
CA ASP A 407 -12.80 31.60 -22.97
C ASP A 407 -12.06 30.78 -24.03
N LYS A 408 -10.78 30.43 -23.78
CA LYS A 408 -9.93 29.83 -24.80
C LYS A 408 -8.78 29.02 -24.23
N THR A 409 -8.56 27.84 -24.80
CA THR A 409 -7.37 27.02 -24.59
C THR A 409 -6.45 27.13 -25.79
N VAL A 410 -5.16 27.39 -25.54
CA VAL A 410 -4.19 27.72 -26.58
C VAL A 410 -2.93 26.88 -26.36
N LEU A 411 -2.49 26.16 -27.38
CA LEU A 411 -1.12 25.66 -27.46
C LEU A 411 -0.23 26.77 -28.01
N SER A 412 0.94 26.94 -27.42
CA SER A 412 1.94 27.90 -27.89
C SER A 412 3.22 27.14 -28.21
N LEU A 413 3.90 27.52 -29.28
CA LEU A 413 5.24 27.05 -29.60
C LEU A 413 6.10 28.25 -29.97
N TRP A 414 7.31 28.28 -29.42
CA TRP A 414 8.27 29.36 -29.64
C TRP A 414 9.32 28.93 -30.65
N VAL A 415 9.53 29.75 -31.68
CA VAL A 415 10.54 29.50 -32.72
C VAL A 415 11.73 30.42 -32.47
N PRO A 416 12.99 29.94 -32.50
CA PRO A 416 14.15 30.80 -32.32
C PRO A 416 14.26 31.93 -33.37
N ASP A 417 14.76 33.10 -32.96
CA ASP A 417 15.07 34.21 -33.87
C ASP A 417 16.20 33.82 -34.85
N THR A 418 15.92 33.84 -36.15
CA THR A 418 16.90 33.60 -37.23
C THR A 418 18.00 34.67 -37.34
N LYS A 419 18.01 35.70 -36.47
CA LYS A 419 19.02 36.78 -36.49
C LYS A 419 20.25 36.56 -35.61
N ALA A 420 20.26 35.58 -34.71
CA ALA A 420 21.39 35.35 -33.79
C ALA A 420 22.33 34.21 -34.23
N ALA A 421 21.91 33.36 -35.16
CA ALA A 421 22.74 32.34 -35.81
C ALA A 421 22.62 32.58 -37.31
N GLY A 422 23.72 32.88 -38.01
CA GLY A 422 23.74 33.29 -39.41
C GLY A 422 23.37 32.19 -40.40
N GLU A 423 22.20 31.55 -40.25
CA GLU A 423 21.65 30.56 -41.17
C GLU A 423 20.13 30.77 -41.34
N GLU A 424 19.68 30.89 -42.60
CA GLU A 424 18.29 31.17 -43.03
C GLU A 424 17.30 30.01 -42.83
N ASN A 425 17.55 29.07 -41.92
CA ASN A 425 16.64 27.96 -41.68
C ASN A 425 15.83 28.19 -40.39
N MET A 426 14.50 28.28 -40.52
CA MET A 426 13.60 27.99 -39.39
C MET A 426 14.10 26.70 -38.72
N GLY A 427 14.34 26.71 -37.40
CA GLY A 427 14.85 25.54 -36.70
C GLY A 427 14.00 24.31 -37.02
N GLN A 428 14.60 23.31 -37.67
CA GLN A 428 13.89 22.13 -38.16
C GLN A 428 13.15 21.39 -37.03
N GLY A 429 13.68 21.45 -35.80
CA GLY A 429 13.03 20.96 -34.58
C GLY A 429 11.65 21.57 -34.30
N SER A 430 11.56 22.90 -34.22
CA SER A 430 10.31 23.60 -33.89
C SER A 430 9.21 23.35 -34.94
N LEU A 431 9.58 23.26 -36.22
CA LEU A 431 8.64 22.96 -37.31
C LEU A 431 8.09 21.53 -37.22
N ALA A 432 8.93 20.56 -36.86
CA ALA A 432 8.50 19.18 -36.69
C ALA A 432 7.56 19.00 -35.48
N VAL A 433 7.83 19.68 -34.36
CA VAL A 433 6.93 19.70 -33.20
C VAL A 433 5.58 20.34 -33.58
N MET A 434 5.59 21.41 -34.37
CA MET A 434 4.37 22.03 -34.91
C MET A 434 3.57 21.08 -35.80
N ASP A 435 4.23 20.34 -36.69
CA ASP A 435 3.60 19.35 -37.58
C ASP A 435 3.01 18.18 -36.78
N GLU A 436 3.75 17.65 -35.81
CA GLU A 436 3.27 16.56 -34.95
C GLU A 436 2.08 16.99 -34.10
N ALA A 437 2.13 18.20 -33.52
CA ALA A 437 1.03 18.76 -32.75
C ALA A 437 -0.21 19.01 -33.63
N LEU A 438 -0.01 19.44 -34.88
CA LEU A 438 -1.09 19.61 -35.86
C LEU A 438 -1.75 18.27 -36.17
N LYS A 439 -0.97 17.23 -36.47
CA LYS A 439 -1.48 15.87 -36.70
C LYS A 439 -2.26 15.34 -35.50
N ALA A 440 -1.72 15.51 -34.30
CA ALA A 440 -2.39 15.09 -33.08
C ALA A 440 -3.72 15.83 -32.88
N VAL A 441 -3.77 17.16 -33.05
CA VAL A 441 -5.03 17.91 -32.92
C VAL A 441 -6.05 17.50 -33.99
N GLN A 442 -5.60 17.14 -35.19
CA GLN A 442 -6.48 16.66 -36.26
C GLN A 442 -7.17 15.31 -35.93
N THR A 443 -6.70 14.56 -34.94
CA THR A 443 -7.40 13.34 -34.48
C THR A 443 -8.56 13.64 -33.51
N LEU A 444 -8.67 14.87 -33.00
CA LEU A 444 -9.75 15.25 -32.08
C LEU A 444 -11.10 15.36 -32.82
N PRO A 445 -12.21 15.01 -32.14
CA PRO A 445 -13.54 15.23 -32.69
C PRO A 445 -13.89 16.73 -32.74
N HIS A 446 -14.84 17.12 -33.59
CA HIS A 446 -15.47 18.46 -33.63
C HIS A 446 -14.53 19.66 -33.88
N LEU A 447 -13.71 19.61 -34.93
CA LEU A 447 -12.75 20.67 -35.31
C LEU A 447 -13.34 21.83 -36.15
N SER A 448 -14.60 22.21 -35.95
CA SER A 448 -15.25 23.24 -36.79
C SER A 448 -14.66 24.65 -36.61
N ASP A 449 -14.04 24.92 -35.46
CA ASP A 449 -13.37 26.19 -35.14
C ASP A 449 -11.83 26.14 -35.33
N PHE A 450 -11.31 25.04 -35.88
CA PHE A 450 -9.88 24.81 -36.03
C PHE A 450 -9.30 25.55 -37.24
N GLN A 451 -8.26 26.36 -36.99
CA GLN A 451 -7.58 27.16 -38.03
C GLN A 451 -6.10 26.80 -38.20
N GLY A 452 -5.62 25.75 -37.53
CA GLY A 452 -4.19 25.41 -37.48
C GLY A 452 -3.35 26.42 -36.70
N TRP A 453 -2.09 26.55 -37.09
CA TRP A 453 -1.13 27.46 -36.46
C TRP A 453 -1.27 28.89 -36.97
N ILE A 454 -1.40 29.83 -36.02
CA ILE A 454 -1.50 31.26 -36.29
C ILE A 454 -0.30 31.98 -35.66
N PRO A 455 0.48 32.77 -36.42
CA PRO A 455 1.59 33.53 -35.87
C PRO A 455 1.10 34.64 -34.93
N ALA A 456 1.70 34.76 -33.75
CA ALA A 456 1.44 35.85 -32.82
C ALA A 456 2.19 37.11 -33.27
N ARG A 457 1.45 38.16 -33.64
CA ARG A 457 2.04 39.42 -34.14
C ARG A 457 3.08 39.99 -33.16
N GLY A 458 4.29 40.24 -33.67
CA GLY A 458 5.39 40.86 -32.92
C GLY A 458 6.11 39.94 -31.93
N ARG A 459 5.92 38.61 -32.03
CA ARG A 459 6.62 37.61 -31.22
C ARG A 459 7.02 36.42 -32.09
N ASN A 460 8.08 35.70 -31.71
CA ASN A 460 8.44 34.44 -32.35
C ASN A 460 7.64 33.27 -31.74
N GLU A 461 6.32 33.41 -31.75
CA GLU A 461 5.38 32.52 -31.09
C GLU A 461 4.29 32.16 -32.08
N TYR A 462 4.05 30.86 -32.27
CA TYR A 462 2.90 30.35 -33.00
C TYR A 462 1.89 29.79 -32.02
N ARG A 463 0.61 30.02 -32.32
CA ARG A 463 -0.50 29.62 -31.46
C ARG A 463 -1.50 28.76 -32.22
N MET A 464 -1.97 27.72 -31.54
CA MET A 464 -3.02 26.86 -32.06
C MET A 464 -4.10 26.71 -30.99
N SER A 465 -5.36 26.74 -31.42
CA SER A 465 -6.50 26.63 -30.51
C SER A 465 -7.67 25.97 -31.21
N ALA A 466 -8.36 25.10 -30.49
CA ALA A 466 -9.65 24.55 -30.89
C ALA A 466 -10.48 24.31 -29.62
N SER A 467 -11.79 24.43 -29.73
CA SER A 467 -12.74 24.11 -28.67
C SER A 467 -12.52 22.71 -28.10
N SER A 468 -12.23 21.73 -28.96
CA SER A 468 -11.95 20.34 -28.58
C SER A 468 -10.72 20.16 -27.69
N ILE A 469 -9.68 20.99 -27.84
CA ILE A 469 -8.52 20.98 -26.93
C ILE A 469 -8.96 21.42 -25.53
N GLY A 470 -9.82 22.44 -25.45
CA GLY A 470 -10.41 22.90 -24.19
C GLY A 470 -11.32 21.85 -23.55
N SER A 471 -12.15 21.18 -24.34
CA SER A 471 -13.02 20.09 -23.88
C SER A 471 -12.21 18.91 -23.32
N LEU A 472 -11.13 18.51 -24.00
CA LEU A 472 -10.22 17.46 -23.53
C LEU A 472 -9.50 17.87 -22.24
N ALA A 473 -8.98 19.10 -22.16
CA ALA A 473 -8.35 19.60 -20.94
C ALA A 473 -9.34 19.59 -19.75
N SER A 474 -10.58 20.02 -19.99
CA SER A 474 -11.65 20.05 -19.00
C SER A 474 -12.08 18.64 -18.53
N SER A 475 -12.21 17.67 -19.45
CA SER A 475 -12.59 16.29 -19.10
C SER A 475 -11.56 15.61 -18.18
N LEU A 476 -10.28 15.97 -18.37
CA LEU A 476 -9.15 15.58 -17.55
C LEU A 476 -8.99 16.44 -16.28
N GLY A 477 -9.84 17.44 -16.06
CA GLY A 477 -9.87 18.26 -14.84
C GLY A 477 -8.91 19.45 -14.84
N MET A 478 -8.32 19.82 -15.97
CA MET A 478 -7.56 21.06 -16.10
C MET A 478 -8.50 22.26 -16.25
N SER A 479 -8.12 23.39 -15.68
CA SER A 479 -8.92 24.62 -15.76
C SER A 479 -8.03 25.86 -15.65
N PRO A 480 -8.53 27.08 -15.94
CA PRO A 480 -7.77 28.30 -15.71
C PRO A 480 -7.29 28.38 -14.26
N GLY A 481 -5.97 28.50 -14.06
CA GLY A 481 -5.35 28.50 -12.73
C GLY A 481 -5.02 27.10 -12.17
N ASN A 482 -5.52 26.02 -12.78
CA ASN A 482 -5.19 24.64 -12.45
C ASN A 482 -4.71 23.89 -13.71
N LYS A 483 -3.51 24.24 -14.18
CA LYS A 483 -2.87 23.72 -15.40
C LYS A 483 -1.92 22.54 -15.12
N GLY A 484 -1.92 21.99 -13.90
CA GLY A 484 -1.02 20.91 -13.50
C GLY A 484 -1.48 19.52 -13.94
N VAL A 485 -0.66 18.49 -13.69
CA VAL A 485 -1.08 17.09 -13.80
C VAL A 485 -2.17 16.82 -12.77
N THR A 486 -3.33 16.38 -13.25
CA THR A 486 -4.51 16.13 -12.40
C THR A 486 -4.54 14.68 -11.93
N ARG A 487 -5.40 14.40 -10.95
CA ARG A 487 -5.60 13.03 -10.47
C ARG A 487 -6.14 12.10 -11.57
N LYS A 488 -7.11 12.59 -12.37
CA LYS A 488 -7.69 11.83 -13.49
C LYS A 488 -6.64 11.44 -14.54
N MET A 489 -5.70 12.34 -14.83
CA MET A 489 -4.58 12.04 -15.74
C MET A 489 -3.68 10.93 -15.20
N GLU A 490 -3.60 10.72 -13.89
CA GLU A 490 -2.87 9.59 -13.34
C GLU A 490 -3.71 8.31 -13.33
N THR A 491 -5.01 8.39 -13.00
CA THR A 491 -5.81 7.20 -12.66
C THR A 491 -6.67 6.63 -13.79
N ASP A 492 -7.11 7.47 -14.72
CA ASP A 492 -8.18 7.11 -15.65
C ASP A 492 -7.67 6.95 -17.08
N THR A 493 -6.42 7.33 -17.35
CA THR A 493 -5.87 7.36 -18.70
C THR A 493 -5.06 6.12 -19.05
N SER A 494 -5.06 5.75 -20.32
CA SER A 494 -4.28 4.64 -20.85
C SER A 494 -2.77 4.88 -20.75
N SER A 495 -1.98 3.80 -20.83
CA SER A 495 -0.52 3.96 -20.94
C SER A 495 -0.09 4.67 -22.22
N GLY A 496 -0.89 4.56 -23.29
CA GLY A 496 -0.70 5.30 -24.54
C GLY A 496 -0.79 6.81 -24.33
N PHE A 497 -1.84 7.27 -23.66
CA PHE A 497 -2.00 8.66 -23.26
C PHE A 497 -0.83 9.14 -22.40
N VAL A 498 -0.43 8.36 -21.39
CA VAL A 498 0.69 8.75 -20.50
C VAL A 498 2.00 8.90 -21.29
N ARG A 499 2.29 8.00 -22.24
CA ARG A 499 3.48 8.12 -23.12
C ARG A 499 3.43 9.40 -23.94
N GLY A 500 2.30 9.66 -24.60
CA GLY A 500 2.10 10.89 -25.37
C GLY A 500 2.25 12.15 -24.54
N PHE A 501 1.60 12.18 -23.36
CA PHE A 501 1.67 13.27 -22.41
C PHE A 501 3.11 13.58 -21.98
N LEU A 502 3.87 12.54 -21.64
CA LEU A 502 5.29 12.69 -21.32
C LEU A 502 6.07 13.21 -22.54
N SER A 503 5.90 12.66 -23.73
CA SER A 503 6.59 13.16 -24.94
C SER A 503 6.33 14.65 -25.16
N GLY A 504 5.06 15.08 -25.12
CA GLY A 504 4.70 16.48 -25.35
C GLY A 504 5.26 17.41 -24.29
N LEU A 505 5.23 16.99 -23.02
CA LEU A 505 5.81 17.78 -21.93
C LEU A 505 7.34 17.89 -22.03
N PHE A 506 8.03 16.82 -22.41
CA PHE A 506 9.48 16.84 -22.60
C PHE A 506 9.90 17.55 -23.90
N ASP A 507 9.06 17.57 -24.93
CA ASP A 507 9.28 18.39 -26.12
C ASP A 507 9.12 19.89 -25.82
N ALA A 508 8.19 20.28 -24.95
CA ALA A 508 8.08 21.65 -24.48
C ALA A 508 9.26 22.04 -23.55
N ASP A 509 9.35 21.38 -22.39
CA ASP A 509 10.18 21.83 -21.27
C ASP A 509 11.41 20.93 -20.99
N GLY A 510 11.51 19.82 -21.71
CA GLY A 510 12.58 18.84 -21.54
C GLY A 510 13.84 19.16 -22.35
N SER A 511 14.97 18.62 -21.90
CA SER A 511 16.25 18.77 -22.60
C SER A 511 17.15 17.55 -22.42
N VAL A 512 18.01 17.31 -23.41
CA VAL A 512 19.13 16.34 -23.32
C VAL A 512 20.39 17.12 -22.95
N GLN A 513 20.99 16.78 -21.80
CA GLN A 513 22.16 17.47 -21.26
C GLN A 513 23.28 16.49 -20.89
N GLY A 514 24.50 17.02 -20.86
CA GLY A 514 25.70 16.28 -20.49
C GLY A 514 26.48 15.74 -21.69
N GLU A 515 27.68 15.25 -21.40
CA GLU A 515 28.64 14.67 -22.33
C GLU A 515 29.10 13.33 -21.75
N GLN A 516 29.67 12.45 -22.58
CA GLN A 516 30.00 11.09 -22.16
C GLN A 516 30.91 11.00 -20.94
N GLU A 517 31.86 11.92 -20.79
CA GLU A 517 32.76 11.96 -19.64
C GLU A 517 32.06 12.33 -18.33
N LYS A 518 31.04 13.19 -18.39
CA LYS A 518 30.31 13.72 -17.22
C LYS A 518 28.97 13.03 -16.97
N GLY A 519 28.53 12.17 -17.90
CA GLY A 519 27.24 11.48 -17.89
C GLY A 519 26.16 12.25 -18.67
N ILE A 520 25.39 11.51 -19.47
CA ILE A 520 24.23 12.01 -20.23
C ILE A 520 22.97 11.88 -19.37
N SER A 521 22.11 12.89 -19.45
CA SER A 521 20.84 12.94 -18.71
C SER A 521 19.75 13.61 -19.54
N ILE A 522 18.51 13.17 -19.34
CA ILE A 522 17.32 13.88 -19.81
C ILE A 522 16.75 14.64 -18.63
N ARG A 523 16.42 15.91 -18.81
CA ARG A 523 16.01 16.79 -17.72
C ARG A 523 14.74 17.53 -18.04
N LEU A 524 13.85 17.67 -17.06
CA LEU A 524 12.62 18.44 -17.12
C LEU A 524 12.64 19.48 -15.99
N SER A 525 12.63 20.76 -16.33
CA SER A 525 12.57 21.84 -15.34
C SER A 525 11.13 22.31 -15.15
N GLN A 526 10.68 22.43 -13.90
CA GLN A 526 9.34 22.93 -13.57
C GLN A 526 9.36 23.73 -12.27
N SER A 527 8.46 24.72 -12.20
CA SER A 527 8.18 25.43 -10.95
C SER A 527 7.27 24.64 -10.00
N SER A 528 6.40 23.79 -10.55
CA SER A 528 5.46 22.97 -9.79
C SER A 528 6.10 21.65 -9.36
N LEU A 529 6.50 21.56 -8.09
CA LEU A 529 6.97 20.30 -7.50
C LEU A 529 5.92 19.18 -7.56
N PRO A 530 4.62 19.40 -7.27
CA PRO A 530 3.59 18.36 -7.41
C PRO A 530 3.50 17.79 -8.84
N THR A 531 3.69 18.64 -9.85
CA THR A 531 3.73 18.21 -11.26
C THR A 531 4.93 17.31 -11.53
N LEU A 532 6.13 17.65 -11.05
CA LEU A 532 7.28 16.76 -11.19
C LEU A 532 7.11 15.43 -10.46
N GLN A 533 6.48 15.43 -9.29
CA GLN A 533 6.20 14.20 -8.54
C GLN A 533 5.20 13.30 -9.29
N ALA A 534 4.18 13.88 -9.92
CA ALA A 534 3.26 13.12 -10.77
C ALA A 534 3.95 12.57 -12.02
N VAL A 535 4.77 13.38 -12.69
CA VAL A 535 5.60 12.95 -13.83
C VAL A 535 6.57 11.84 -13.42
N GLN A 536 7.20 11.95 -12.25
CA GLN A 536 8.10 10.92 -11.71
C GLN A 536 7.35 9.59 -11.51
N ARG A 537 6.14 9.60 -10.96
CA ARG A 537 5.31 8.39 -10.84
C ARG A 537 4.91 7.83 -12.20
N MET A 538 4.48 8.68 -13.14
CA MET A 538 4.13 8.27 -14.51
C MET A 538 5.31 7.59 -15.23
N LEU A 539 6.52 8.16 -15.13
CA LEU A 539 7.74 7.58 -15.68
C LEU A 539 8.06 6.23 -15.02
N LEU A 540 7.96 6.16 -13.69
CA LEU A 540 8.27 4.95 -12.94
C LEU A 540 7.32 3.79 -13.28
N ARG A 541 6.03 4.07 -13.53
CA ARG A 541 5.04 3.10 -14.06
C ARG A 541 5.43 2.55 -15.44
N LEU A 542 6.22 3.28 -16.22
CA LEU A 542 6.80 2.83 -17.48
C LEU A 542 8.18 2.13 -17.31
N GLY A 543 8.62 1.95 -16.07
CA GLY A 543 9.91 1.38 -15.71
C GLY A 543 11.08 2.36 -15.84
N ILE A 544 10.81 3.67 -15.88
CA ILE A 544 11.81 4.73 -16.03
C ILE A 544 11.98 5.43 -14.67
N ALA A 545 13.02 5.08 -13.92
CA ALA A 545 13.32 5.77 -12.67
C ALA A 545 13.92 7.16 -12.93
N SER A 546 13.60 8.12 -12.05
CA SER A 546 14.09 9.50 -12.15
C SER A 546 14.31 10.11 -10.77
N THR A 547 15.07 11.21 -10.72
CA THR A 547 15.41 11.93 -9.50
C THR A 547 14.95 13.39 -9.58
N ILE A 548 14.26 13.89 -8.55
CA ILE A 548 13.85 15.29 -8.45
C ILE A 548 14.84 16.07 -7.58
N TYR A 549 15.52 17.04 -8.17
CA TYR A 549 16.35 18.01 -7.48
C TYR A 549 15.53 19.26 -7.15
N LYS A 550 15.30 19.52 -5.87
CA LYS A 550 14.55 20.69 -5.41
C LYS A 550 15.42 21.95 -5.45
N ASN A 551 14.82 23.12 -5.74
CA ASN A 551 15.45 24.43 -5.63
C ASN A 551 16.77 24.60 -6.41
N ARG A 552 16.86 24.02 -7.62
CA ARG A 552 18.03 24.15 -8.50
C ARG A 552 18.30 25.59 -8.91
N ARG A 553 17.24 26.39 -9.07
CA ARG A 553 17.32 27.85 -9.10
C ARG A 553 16.40 28.38 -8.01
N LYS A 554 16.96 29.14 -7.07
CA LYS A 554 16.19 29.79 -6.00
C LYS A 554 15.27 30.86 -6.58
N GLU A 555 14.24 31.18 -5.83
CA GLU A 555 13.38 32.32 -6.10
C GLU A 555 14.23 33.58 -6.26
N ARG A 556 13.94 34.35 -7.31
CA ARG A 556 14.66 35.60 -7.60
C ARG A 556 13.74 36.59 -8.28
N SER A 557 14.02 37.87 -8.09
CA SER A 557 13.49 38.89 -8.99
C SER A 557 14.24 38.80 -10.32
N ALA A 558 13.52 38.48 -11.39
CA ALA A 558 14.07 38.43 -12.73
C ALA A 558 13.31 39.41 -13.63
N LEU A 559 14.07 40.08 -14.50
CA LEU A 559 13.49 40.89 -15.56
C LEU A 559 13.03 39.94 -16.68
N LEU A 560 11.72 39.83 -16.90
CA LEU A 560 11.13 38.96 -17.92
C LEU A 560 10.24 39.79 -18.87
N PRO A 561 9.97 39.29 -20.10
CA PRO A 561 9.06 39.96 -21.01
C PRO A 561 7.68 40.18 -20.38
N ASP A 562 7.13 41.38 -20.51
CA ASP A 562 5.85 41.77 -19.89
C ASP A 562 4.61 41.34 -20.69
N GLY A 563 4.82 40.63 -21.80
CA GLY A 563 3.76 40.24 -22.73
C GLY A 563 3.20 41.40 -23.57
N LYS A 564 3.79 42.59 -23.52
CA LYS A 564 3.43 43.76 -24.34
C LYS A 564 4.61 44.29 -25.16
N GLY A 565 5.70 43.52 -25.24
CA GLY A 565 6.93 43.89 -25.95
C GLY A 565 7.92 44.67 -25.09
N GLY A 566 7.63 44.86 -23.80
CA GLY A 566 8.53 45.44 -22.80
C GLY A 566 9.11 44.38 -21.87
N MET A 567 9.90 44.85 -20.90
CA MET A 567 10.50 44.03 -19.85
C MET A 567 9.97 44.50 -18.49
N LYS A 568 9.52 43.58 -17.65
CA LYS A 568 9.04 43.88 -16.30
C LYS A 568 9.70 42.96 -15.29
N THR A 569 9.94 43.46 -14.09
CA THR A 569 10.46 42.64 -13.00
C THR A 569 9.34 41.74 -12.48
N TYR A 570 9.57 40.44 -12.51
CA TYR A 570 8.70 39.43 -11.91
C TYR A 570 9.43 38.70 -10.81
N GLN A 571 8.70 38.34 -9.76
CA GLN A 571 9.18 37.42 -8.75
C GLN A 571 9.00 36.00 -9.31
N THR A 572 10.11 35.35 -9.67
CA THR A 572 10.07 34.02 -10.28
C THR A 572 10.18 32.96 -9.20
N LEU A 573 9.21 32.04 -9.16
CA LEU A 573 9.19 30.90 -8.25
C LEU A 573 10.46 30.05 -8.37
N ALA A 574 10.78 29.31 -7.30
CA ALA A 574 11.86 28.34 -7.32
C ALA A 574 11.66 27.32 -8.46
N GLN A 575 12.76 26.91 -9.09
CA GLN A 575 12.76 25.91 -10.15
C GLN A 575 13.32 24.60 -9.60
N HIS A 576 12.58 23.53 -9.87
CA HIS A 576 12.93 22.15 -9.56
C HIS A 576 13.28 21.44 -10.88
N GLU A 577 14.08 20.38 -10.80
CA GLU A 577 14.56 19.66 -11.97
C GLU A 577 14.38 18.16 -11.78
N LEU A 578 13.60 17.51 -12.63
CA LEU A 578 13.53 16.05 -12.72
C LEU A 578 14.60 15.58 -13.69
N VAL A 579 15.36 14.56 -13.31
CA VAL A 579 16.50 14.05 -14.08
C VAL A 579 16.36 12.54 -14.28
N ILE A 580 16.41 12.12 -15.54
CA ILE A 580 16.50 10.72 -15.98
C ILE A 580 17.95 10.47 -16.39
N SER A 581 18.53 9.38 -15.89
CA SER A 581 19.93 9.03 -16.12
C SER A 581 20.13 7.51 -16.15
N ARG A 582 21.37 7.04 -16.33
CA ARG A 582 21.71 5.60 -16.34
C ARG A 582 21.00 4.86 -17.47
N GLU A 583 20.69 3.57 -17.35
CA GLU A 583 19.94 2.86 -18.39
C GLU A 583 18.52 3.42 -18.65
N ASN A 584 17.97 4.25 -17.75
CA ASN A 584 16.64 4.85 -17.92
C ASN A 584 16.55 5.82 -19.12
N ILE A 585 17.66 6.43 -19.57
CA ILE A 585 17.64 7.26 -20.79
C ILE A 585 17.35 6.45 -22.05
N ARG A 586 17.77 5.19 -22.09
CA ARG A 586 17.42 4.27 -23.18
C ARG A 586 15.94 3.90 -23.11
N LEU A 587 15.44 3.55 -21.93
CA LEU A 587 14.02 3.24 -21.71
C LEU A 587 13.12 4.44 -22.05
N PHE A 588 13.55 5.66 -21.71
CA PHE A 588 12.86 6.87 -22.15
C PHE A 588 12.82 6.98 -23.67
N SER A 589 13.94 6.79 -24.35
CA SER A 589 13.99 6.83 -25.82
C SER A 589 13.07 5.81 -26.48
N GLU A 590 12.94 4.62 -25.90
CA GLU A 590 12.14 3.51 -26.45
C GLU A 590 10.64 3.66 -26.14
N LYS A 591 10.29 4.14 -24.94
CA LYS A 591 8.89 4.15 -24.45
C LYS A 591 8.20 5.49 -24.53
N VAL A 592 8.95 6.59 -24.51
CA VAL A 592 8.43 7.97 -24.53
C VAL A 592 8.95 8.68 -25.77
N GLY A 593 10.26 8.95 -25.82
CA GLY A 593 10.92 9.64 -26.93
C GLY A 593 10.51 11.12 -27.06
N PHE A 594 11.34 11.87 -27.78
CA PHE A 594 11.04 13.22 -28.23
C PHE A 594 10.41 13.15 -29.63
N ARG A 595 9.44 14.03 -29.91
CA ARG A 595 8.94 14.31 -31.26
C ARG A 595 9.72 15.45 -31.91
N ASP A 596 10.41 16.25 -31.11
CA ASP A 596 11.42 17.20 -31.59
C ASP A 596 12.63 16.42 -32.17
N PRO A 597 12.89 16.48 -33.50
CA PRO A 597 13.97 15.76 -34.15
C PRO A 597 15.36 16.22 -33.69
N ASP A 598 15.52 17.47 -33.25
CA ASP A 598 16.81 17.97 -32.75
C ASP A 598 17.10 17.34 -31.38
N LYS A 599 16.10 17.30 -30.49
CA LYS A 599 16.22 16.63 -29.18
C LYS A 599 16.38 15.12 -29.34
N GLN A 600 15.58 14.50 -30.21
CA GLN A 600 15.64 13.06 -30.46
C GLN A 600 16.97 12.67 -31.12
N GLY A 601 17.44 13.45 -32.10
CA GLY A 601 18.74 13.27 -32.74
C GLY A 601 19.89 13.41 -31.74
N LYS A 602 19.84 14.41 -30.86
CA LYS A 602 20.82 14.57 -29.77
C LYS A 602 20.80 13.39 -28.80
N LEU A 603 19.62 12.89 -28.42
CA LEU A 603 19.49 11.71 -27.57
C LEU A 603 20.09 10.47 -28.26
N MET A 604 19.68 10.19 -29.49
CA MET A 604 20.14 9.03 -30.26
C MET A 604 21.64 9.08 -30.55
N GLY A 605 22.19 10.25 -30.90
CA GLY A 605 23.63 10.44 -31.06
C GLY A 605 24.39 10.20 -29.75
N SER A 606 23.83 10.67 -28.63
CA SER A 606 24.41 10.43 -27.30
C SER A 606 24.40 8.94 -26.92
N LEU A 607 23.33 8.21 -27.25
CA LEU A 607 23.19 6.77 -27.04
C LEU A 607 24.10 5.95 -27.99
N GLY A 608 24.20 6.33 -29.26
CA GLY A 608 25.00 5.63 -30.26
C GLY A 608 26.50 5.73 -30.02
N ASN A 609 26.96 6.81 -29.40
CA ASN A 609 28.36 6.98 -29.05
C ASN A 609 28.79 6.17 -27.81
N TYR A 610 27.87 5.54 -27.06
CA TYR A 610 28.20 4.90 -25.78
C TYR A 610 29.06 3.64 -25.99
N ARG A 611 30.34 3.70 -25.58
CA ARG A 611 31.30 2.60 -25.77
C ARG A 611 31.27 1.54 -24.67
N ARG A 612 30.60 1.80 -23.54
CA ARG A 612 30.48 0.92 -22.37
C ARG A 612 29.01 0.67 -22.08
N ASN A 613 28.67 -0.41 -21.37
CA ASN A 613 27.32 -0.60 -20.87
C ASN A 613 26.96 0.55 -19.92
N MET A 614 25.74 1.08 -20.05
CA MET A 614 25.22 2.08 -19.12
C MET A 614 25.12 1.49 -17.72
N ASN A 615 25.23 2.35 -16.71
CA ASN A 615 24.99 1.94 -15.34
C ASN A 615 23.57 1.37 -15.20
N ARG A 616 23.44 0.23 -14.52
CA ARG A 616 22.15 -0.41 -14.25
C ARG A 616 21.33 0.42 -13.27
N GLU A 617 20.01 0.47 -13.47
CA GLU A 617 19.08 0.99 -12.50
C GLU A 617 18.66 -0.12 -11.54
N HIS A 618 18.76 0.19 -10.25
CA HIS A 618 18.51 -0.76 -9.17
C HIS A 618 17.14 -0.58 -8.53
N PHE A 619 16.41 0.48 -8.89
CA PHE A 619 15.09 0.77 -8.32
C PHE A 619 15.19 0.86 -6.79
N ILE A 620 16.09 1.75 -6.34
CA ILE A 620 16.33 2.03 -4.93
C ILE A 620 16.21 3.53 -4.71
N ALA A 621 15.45 3.89 -3.68
CA ALA A 621 15.38 5.25 -3.17
C ALA A 621 15.97 5.31 -1.75
N THR A 622 16.42 6.50 -1.35
CA THR A 622 17.05 6.78 -0.07
C THR A 622 16.07 7.55 0.79
N VAL A 623 15.75 7.02 1.98
CA VAL A 623 14.88 7.68 2.96
C VAL A 623 15.48 9.04 3.33
N ASP A 624 14.68 10.09 3.19
CA ASP A 624 15.03 11.44 3.64
C ASP A 624 14.48 11.69 5.04
N ARG A 625 13.17 11.47 5.21
CA ARG A 625 12.47 11.66 6.49
C ARG A 625 11.09 10.98 6.49
N LEU A 626 10.56 10.75 7.69
CA LEU A 626 9.18 10.35 7.95
C LEU A 626 8.51 11.47 8.75
N VAL A 627 7.36 11.97 8.30
CA VAL A 627 6.68 13.11 8.92
C VAL A 627 5.23 12.75 9.21
N GLN A 628 4.81 12.84 10.47
CA GLN A 628 3.39 12.70 10.81
C GLN A 628 2.58 13.85 10.22
N GLU A 629 1.46 13.57 9.56
CA GLU A 629 0.65 14.60 8.90
C GLU A 629 -0.70 14.81 9.56
N CYS A 630 -1.52 13.76 9.62
CA CYS A 630 -2.91 13.84 10.04
C CYS A 630 -3.43 12.48 10.53
N ILE A 631 -4.70 12.43 10.89
CA ILE A 631 -5.46 11.19 11.07
C ILE A 631 -6.46 11.13 9.91
N GLU A 632 -6.50 10.01 9.20
CA GLU A 632 -7.45 9.79 8.10
C GLU A 632 -7.75 8.30 7.93
N GLU A 633 -8.69 7.99 7.04
CA GLU A 633 -9.02 6.60 6.68
C GLU A 633 -7.85 5.91 5.97
N VAL A 634 -7.53 4.72 6.45
CA VAL A 634 -6.46 3.90 5.92
C VAL A 634 -6.97 2.52 5.49
N PHE A 635 -6.32 1.95 4.48
CA PHE A 635 -6.77 0.80 3.71
C PHE A 635 -5.65 -0.23 3.60
N ASP A 636 -6.01 -1.51 3.52
CA ASP A 636 -5.06 -2.60 3.33
C ASP A 636 -5.61 -3.66 2.38
N VAL A 637 -4.76 -4.59 1.94
CA VAL A 637 -5.12 -5.66 1.02
C VAL A 637 -4.42 -6.96 1.40
N ILE A 638 -5.10 -8.08 1.16
CA ILE A 638 -4.49 -9.40 1.26
C ILE A 638 -4.10 -9.83 -0.16
N VAL A 639 -2.81 -10.04 -0.40
CA VAL A 639 -2.26 -10.57 -1.66
C VAL A 639 -1.63 -11.93 -1.38
N PRO A 640 -2.36 -13.05 -1.59
CA PRO A 640 -1.85 -14.39 -1.28
C PRO A 640 -0.53 -14.69 -1.99
N GLY A 641 0.42 -15.26 -1.25
CA GLY A 641 1.76 -15.61 -1.74
C GLY A 641 2.74 -14.44 -1.64
N GLU A 642 2.50 -13.36 -2.38
CA GLU A 642 3.44 -12.24 -2.48
C GLU A 642 3.46 -11.36 -1.21
N ASN A 643 2.32 -11.26 -0.52
CA ASN A 643 2.15 -10.45 0.69
C ASN A 643 2.64 -8.99 0.52
N ALA A 644 2.53 -8.45 -0.69
CA ALA A 644 3.03 -7.14 -1.06
C ALA A 644 2.19 -6.54 -2.19
N PHE A 645 2.19 -5.22 -2.28
CA PHE A 645 1.61 -4.45 -3.37
C PHE A 645 2.45 -3.22 -3.64
N ASP A 646 2.29 -2.63 -4.83
CA ASP A 646 2.92 -1.37 -5.20
C ASP A 646 1.98 -0.20 -4.93
N ALA A 647 2.47 0.84 -4.24
CA ALA A 647 1.73 2.05 -3.93
C ALA A 647 2.59 3.29 -4.15
N ASN A 648 2.13 4.18 -5.05
CA ASN A 648 2.83 5.40 -5.48
C ASN A 648 4.23 5.19 -6.09
N GLY A 649 4.64 3.95 -6.35
CA GLY A 649 5.92 3.60 -6.97
C GLY A 649 7.01 3.21 -5.97
#